data_AF-A0A4S9D7L3-F1
#
_entry.id   AF-A0A4S9D7L3-F1
#
_cell.length_a   1.000
_cell.length_b   1.000
_cell.length_c   1.000
_cell.angle_alpha   90.00
_cell.angle_beta   90.00
_cell.angle_gamma   90.00
#
_symmetry.space_group_name_H-M   'P 1'
#
loop_
_entity.id
_entity.type
_entity.pdbx_description
1 polymer ?
#
loop_
_entity_poly.entity_id
_entity_poly.type
_entity_poly.pdbx_seq_one_letter_code
_entity_poly.pdbx_strand_id
1 'polypeptide(L)'
;MRSLLISPLIALSFAASVFAAPPIKADAPALPPSNFARDAVLNAARDAPDAPASPAKDPEVKGETNKDPVTDGADSGPKGTVFNGQSVPPIPELSGTTLDQDISKGTWLVEFFSPYCHHCKAFAPTWQTLHEFYYTSDPLPASNKESSDSLNSFTRYYDFKFAKIDCVAFGSACSDHNINSFPTVVQFKDGKEVERKVGALPMKDEVKWIESMLETIKPGSRQKDGPKLPKVGANSSPDFKGAAVVGPAKEADAIAEATKSTTSTTSTKSLLKATKIAKETANPAGTSVPLTAETFQQRVTTTHDPWFIKFYAPWCHHCQAMAPSWHAMARDMKGKLNVGEVNCEVERRLCKDVNVKGYPTLIYFQAGERIEYEGLRGLGDLISYASKAVSAGDGVVDVDAAAFEALEKDEEVIFLYFYDHATTSEDFQALERLLLSLIGHAKLVKTKDPALSARYKISTWPRLIVSRDGKPTYYTPLSPRDMRDFRKVLGWMQANWLPIVPELTSSNARDIMDHRLVVLAILNRERKEDFVIARRELKSAALEWIDKEIQAFQLERQELRDAKQLRIEEAEDRNDQRGLRAAKQIRIDMNEIDRKEVGFAWVDGVFWERWLKTTFGIDVKDGEKVVINDEDNQRYWDLTSTGNPIVPSRVSILETLPKVVASPPKISPKHKNSFFGHLIWTLRSGMSAHPLITLGLVIGLLVGASIWGRGLIRRGKAFGNTGSFFTVGNEKDGLLGGAATGGKVD
;
A
#
# COMPACT_ATOMS: atom_id res chain seq x y z
N MET A 1 -52.26 0.14 -55.97
CA MET A 1 -51.94 -0.07 -57.40
C MET A 1 -50.59 -0.79 -57.49
N ARG A 2 -50.55 -1.87 -58.30
CA ARG A 2 -49.43 -2.70 -58.86
C ARG A 2 -47.99 -2.13 -58.71
N SER A 3 -46.88 -2.87 -58.69
CA SER A 3 -46.46 -4.30 -58.68
C SER A 3 -44.91 -4.29 -58.85
N LEU A 4 -44.25 -5.45 -58.61
CA LEU A 4 -42.85 -5.87 -58.96
C LEU A 4 -41.85 -5.83 -57.79
N LEU A 5 -41.58 -6.96 -57.11
CA LEU A 5 -40.58 -8.04 -57.40
C LEU A 5 -39.14 -7.48 -57.41
N ILE A 6 -38.16 -7.98 -56.65
CA ILE A 6 -37.43 -9.26 -56.80
C ILE A 6 -36.51 -9.47 -55.56
N SER A 7 -36.46 -10.67 -54.97
CA SER A 7 -35.39 -11.15 -54.06
C SER A 7 -34.19 -11.72 -54.85
N PRO A 8 -33.02 -11.95 -54.22
CA PRO A 8 -32.75 -13.35 -53.89
C PRO A 8 -32.06 -13.61 -52.54
N LEU A 9 -32.24 -14.87 -52.13
CA LEU A 9 -31.67 -15.59 -51.00
C LEU A 9 -30.13 -15.66 -51.01
N ILE A 10 -29.54 -15.66 -49.81
CA ILE A 10 -28.34 -16.45 -49.49
C ILE A 10 -28.60 -17.18 -48.18
N ALA A 11 -28.60 -18.52 -48.26
CA ALA A 11 -28.64 -19.43 -47.13
C ALA A 11 -27.21 -19.73 -46.67
N LEU A 12 -26.98 -19.72 -45.35
CA LEU A 12 -25.79 -20.30 -44.74
C LEU A 12 -26.25 -21.19 -43.58
N SER A 13 -26.11 -22.49 -43.81
CA SER A 13 -26.33 -23.59 -42.88
C SER A 13 -25.14 -23.69 -41.94
N PHE A 14 -25.39 -23.77 -40.63
CA PHE A 14 -24.44 -24.34 -39.68
C PHE A 14 -25.19 -25.26 -38.73
N ALA A 15 -24.88 -26.55 -38.87
CA ALA A 15 -25.30 -27.62 -37.98
C ALA A 15 -24.42 -27.58 -36.71
N ALA A 16 -25.05 -27.72 -35.53
CA ALA A 16 -24.36 -28.08 -34.30
C ALA A 16 -25.09 -29.27 -33.67
N SER A 17 -24.42 -30.42 -33.72
CA SER A 17 -24.88 -31.70 -33.20
C SER A 17 -24.90 -31.73 -31.68
N VAL A 18 -26.05 -32.15 -31.16
CA VAL A 18 -26.32 -32.47 -29.75
C VAL A 18 -25.71 -33.83 -29.42
N PHE A 19 -24.78 -33.88 -28.46
CA PHE A 19 -24.41 -35.13 -27.78
C PHE A 19 -25.12 -35.18 -26.43
N ALA A 20 -26.14 -36.04 -26.34
CA ALA A 20 -26.85 -36.37 -25.12
C ALA A 20 -26.23 -37.63 -24.48
N ALA A 21 -25.94 -37.56 -23.18
CA ALA A 21 -25.56 -38.71 -22.35
C ALA A 21 -26.82 -39.25 -21.61
N PRO A 22 -26.88 -40.56 -21.31
CA PRO A 22 -28.12 -41.24 -20.88
C PRO A 22 -28.40 -41.15 -19.36
N PRO A 23 -29.66 -41.38 -18.92
CA PRO A 23 -30.07 -41.29 -17.53
C PRO A 23 -29.87 -42.62 -16.77
N ILE A 24 -29.40 -42.53 -15.52
CA ILE A 24 -29.38 -43.65 -14.57
C ILE A 24 -30.48 -43.42 -13.52
N LYS A 25 -31.35 -44.43 -13.38
CA LYS A 25 -32.39 -44.58 -12.35
C LYS A 25 -31.78 -44.94 -11.00
N ALA A 26 -32.38 -44.47 -9.91
CA ALA A 26 -32.48 -45.24 -8.66
C ALA A 26 -33.69 -44.77 -7.83
N ASP A 27 -34.40 -45.77 -7.31
CA ASP A 27 -35.65 -45.74 -6.57
C ASP A 27 -35.48 -45.42 -5.06
N ALA A 28 -36.48 -44.72 -4.48
CA ALA A 28 -37.13 -44.90 -3.15
C ALA A 28 -36.29 -44.95 -1.82
N PRO A 29 -36.92 -44.89 -0.61
CA PRO A 29 -38.13 -44.19 -0.15
C PRO A 29 -37.89 -43.35 1.14
N ALA A 30 -38.94 -42.64 1.55
CA ALA A 30 -39.07 -41.92 2.83
C ALA A 30 -39.37 -42.84 4.04
N LEU A 31 -39.13 -42.31 5.26
CA LEU A 31 -39.75 -42.53 6.60
C LEU A 31 -38.69 -42.60 7.74
N PRO A 32 -39.01 -42.39 9.04
CA PRO A 32 -39.90 -41.40 9.71
C PRO A 32 -39.19 -40.69 10.91
N PRO A 33 -39.85 -39.76 11.65
CA PRO A 33 -39.24 -39.09 12.81
C PRO A 33 -39.39 -39.93 14.10
N SER A 34 -38.30 -40.14 14.83
CA SER A 34 -38.34 -40.72 16.17
C SER A 34 -38.43 -39.63 17.24
N ASN A 35 -39.62 -39.50 17.81
CA ASN A 35 -39.85 -38.89 19.11
C ASN A 35 -39.11 -39.69 20.20
N PHE A 36 -38.32 -39.02 21.02
CA PHE A 36 -38.13 -39.43 22.41
C PHE A 36 -38.27 -38.21 23.31
N ALA A 37 -39.26 -38.31 24.18
CA ALA A 37 -39.54 -37.38 25.25
C ALA A 37 -38.98 -37.95 26.57
N ARG A 38 -38.67 -37.03 27.48
CA ARG A 38 -38.90 -37.09 28.94
C ARG A 38 -37.89 -37.78 29.88
N ASP A 39 -37.34 -36.93 30.76
CA ASP A 39 -37.50 -36.90 32.24
C ASP A 39 -36.25 -37.02 33.15
N ALA A 40 -36.42 -36.42 34.34
CA ALA A 40 -35.55 -36.26 35.54
C ALA A 40 -34.69 -34.98 35.56
N VAL A 41 -34.91 -33.88 36.32
CA VAL A 41 -35.61 -33.53 37.58
C VAL A 41 -34.90 -33.96 38.88
N LEU A 42 -34.55 -32.93 39.71
CA LEU A 42 -34.14 -32.88 41.14
C LEU A 42 -32.67 -33.27 41.46
N ASN A 43 -31.89 -32.64 42.34
CA ASN A 43 -32.04 -31.66 43.44
C ASN A 43 -30.61 -31.08 43.74
N ALA A 44 -30.39 -29.78 43.96
CA ALA A 44 -30.52 -28.99 45.20
C ALA A 44 -29.52 -29.31 46.34
N ALA A 45 -28.62 -28.35 46.64
CA ALA A 45 -28.20 -27.84 47.97
C ALA A 45 -27.15 -26.71 47.76
N ARG A 46 -27.32 -25.43 48.17
CA ARG A 46 -27.37 -24.86 49.55
C ARG A 46 -26.07 -25.14 50.33
N ASP A 47 -25.35 -24.24 50.99
CA ASP A 47 -25.56 -22.90 51.59
C ASP A 47 -24.13 -22.31 51.85
N ALA A 48 -23.82 -21.03 51.54
CA ALA A 48 -23.87 -19.84 52.42
C ALA A 48 -22.51 -19.55 53.18
N PRO A 49 -22.33 -18.43 53.91
CA PRO A 49 -21.62 -17.23 53.43
C PRO A 49 -20.64 -16.61 54.47
N ASP A 50 -20.34 -15.30 54.32
CA ASP A 50 -19.76 -14.32 55.28
C ASP A 50 -18.25 -14.00 55.11
N ALA A 51 -17.85 -12.85 54.54
CA ALA A 51 -17.87 -11.44 55.04
C ALA A 51 -16.46 -11.03 55.63
N PRO A 52 -16.19 -9.75 56.01
CA PRO A 52 -15.69 -8.69 55.12
C PRO A 52 -14.47 -7.90 55.70
N ALA A 53 -14.08 -6.80 55.01
CA ALA A 53 -13.44 -5.55 55.50
C ALA A 53 -11.97 -5.23 55.10
N SER A 54 -11.82 -4.22 54.20
CA SER A 54 -11.06 -2.92 54.25
C SER A 54 -9.82 -2.72 55.18
N PRO A 55 -9.06 -1.61 55.10
CA PRO A 55 -8.79 -0.63 54.02
C PRO A 55 -7.29 -0.18 53.89
N ALA A 56 -7.01 0.66 52.88
CA ALA A 56 -6.02 1.77 52.81
C ALA A 56 -4.50 1.54 52.96
N LYS A 57 -3.72 2.09 52.00
CA LYS A 57 -2.80 3.25 52.21
C LYS A 57 -1.88 3.51 51.00
N ASP A 58 -1.91 4.74 50.51
CA ASP A 58 -0.74 5.38 49.87
C ASP A 58 0.36 5.62 50.92
N PRO A 59 1.63 5.79 50.49
CA PRO A 59 2.22 7.12 50.64
C PRO A 59 3.19 7.57 49.53
N GLU A 60 3.35 8.90 49.52
CA GLU A 60 4.30 9.73 48.76
C GLU A 60 5.80 9.47 48.99
N VAL A 61 6.56 9.75 47.92
CA VAL A 61 7.78 10.58 47.77
C VAL A 61 8.73 10.82 48.96
N LYS A 62 10.01 10.46 48.75
CA LYS A 62 11.31 11.15 49.02
C LYS A 62 12.41 10.10 48.72
N GLY A 63 13.57 10.33 48.09
CA GLY A 63 14.43 11.49 47.92
C GLY A 63 15.88 11.01 48.16
N GLU A 64 16.69 10.97 47.09
CA GLU A 64 18.17 10.96 47.03
C GLU A 64 19.00 9.84 47.70
N THR A 65 19.85 9.13 46.92
CA THR A 65 21.31 9.34 46.87
C THR A 65 22.04 8.30 46.00
N ASN A 66 22.96 8.82 45.18
CA ASN A 66 24.09 8.23 44.43
C ASN A 66 24.38 6.71 44.54
N LYS A 67 24.49 6.06 43.37
CA LYS A 67 25.58 5.12 43.02
C LYS A 67 25.53 4.72 41.54
N ASP A 68 26.44 5.27 40.74
CA ASP A 68 27.03 4.56 39.59
C ASP A 68 28.18 3.65 40.10
N PRO A 69 28.75 2.72 39.30
CA PRO A 69 28.39 2.28 37.94
C PRO A 69 28.30 0.74 37.81
N VAL A 70 27.62 0.20 36.78
CA VAL A 70 28.11 -0.88 35.89
C VAL A 70 27.24 -0.87 34.64
N THR A 71 27.85 -0.53 33.52
CA THR A 71 27.36 -0.66 32.14
C THR A 71 27.70 -2.05 31.61
N ASP A 72 26.76 -2.72 30.93
CA ASP A 72 27.05 -3.68 29.86
C ASP A 72 25.86 -3.74 28.90
N GLY A 73 25.82 -2.76 27.98
CA GLY A 73 25.05 -2.79 26.74
C GLY A 73 26.03 -2.86 25.57
N ALA A 74 25.92 -3.90 24.76
CA ALA A 74 26.76 -4.07 23.57
C ALA A 74 26.16 -3.27 22.39
N ASP A 75 26.68 -2.06 22.18
CA ASP A 75 26.36 -1.16 21.08
C ASP A 75 27.00 -1.62 19.75
N SER A 76 26.18 -1.76 18.71
CA SER A 76 26.63 -1.81 17.32
C SER A 76 26.81 -0.39 16.77
N GLY A 77 27.87 0.30 17.20
CA GLY A 77 28.31 1.57 16.63
C GLY A 77 29.09 1.40 15.31
N PRO A 78 29.34 2.50 14.57
CA PRO A 78 30.21 2.47 13.39
C PRO A 78 31.59 1.89 13.74
N LYS A 79 32.05 0.91 12.96
CA LYS A 79 33.31 0.19 13.23
C LYS A 79 34.50 1.13 13.05
N GLY A 80 35.38 1.22 14.06
CA GLY A 80 36.64 1.95 13.95
C GLY A 80 37.55 1.38 12.86
N THR A 81 38.44 2.21 12.32
CA THR A 81 39.42 1.85 11.28
C THR A 81 40.81 1.68 11.88
N VAL A 82 41.74 1.07 11.14
CA VAL A 82 43.13 0.92 11.57
C VAL A 82 44.02 1.69 10.59
N PHE A 83 44.79 2.65 11.11
CA PHE A 83 45.69 3.47 10.33
C PHE A 83 47.04 3.59 11.06
N ASN A 84 48.17 3.42 10.36
CA ASN A 84 49.52 3.35 10.99
C ASN A 84 49.63 2.32 12.13
N GLY A 85 48.87 1.22 12.06
CA GLY A 85 48.82 0.20 13.12
C GLY A 85 48.14 0.65 14.42
N GLN A 86 47.55 1.86 14.46
CA GLN A 86 46.76 2.37 15.57
C GLN A 86 45.25 2.28 15.22
N SER A 87 44.43 1.93 16.21
CA SER A 87 42.98 1.89 16.07
C SER A 87 42.40 3.30 16.15
N VAL A 88 41.77 3.76 15.09
CA VAL A 88 41.13 5.08 14.98
C VAL A 88 39.62 4.93 15.20
N PRO A 89 39.01 5.72 16.10
CA PRO A 89 37.57 5.71 16.28
C PRO A 89 36.84 6.22 15.02
N PRO A 90 35.56 5.87 14.81
CA PRO A 90 34.77 6.46 13.75
C PRO A 90 34.63 7.98 13.95
N ILE A 91 34.51 8.74 12.85
CA ILE A 91 34.23 10.18 12.90
C ILE A 91 32.89 10.38 13.62
N PRO A 92 32.81 11.25 14.65
CA PRO A 92 31.57 11.49 15.36
C PRO A 92 30.55 12.16 14.44
N GLU A 93 29.35 11.58 14.39
CA GLU A 93 28.17 12.14 13.74
C GLU A 93 27.41 12.98 14.76
N LEU A 94 27.41 14.31 14.60
CA LEU A 94 26.72 15.22 15.52
C LEU A 94 25.22 15.23 15.23
N SER A 95 24.42 15.23 16.29
CA SER A 95 22.97 15.37 16.17
C SER A 95 22.60 16.85 15.97
N GLY A 96 21.62 17.14 15.11
CA GLY A 96 21.19 18.53 14.86
C GLY A 96 20.66 19.25 16.10
N THR A 97 20.16 18.53 17.11
CA THR A 97 19.63 19.10 18.36
C THR A 97 20.70 19.42 19.39
N THR A 98 21.86 18.74 19.36
CA THR A 98 22.97 18.97 20.29
C THR A 98 24.13 19.76 19.68
N LEU A 99 24.05 20.07 18.37
CA LEU A 99 25.13 20.69 17.61
C LEU A 99 25.75 21.89 18.33
N ASP A 100 24.94 22.87 18.76
CA ASP A 100 25.42 24.09 19.41
C ASP A 100 26.07 23.83 20.78
N GLN A 101 25.62 22.79 21.49
CA GLN A 101 26.21 22.37 22.76
C GLN A 101 27.55 21.68 22.53
N ASP A 102 27.65 20.84 21.51
CA ASP A 102 28.85 20.07 21.18
C ASP A 102 29.98 20.98 20.68
N ILE A 103 29.66 21.96 19.82
CA ILE A 103 30.63 22.92 19.27
C ILE A 103 31.00 24.05 20.24
N SER A 104 30.33 24.15 21.40
CA SER A 104 30.52 25.26 22.35
C SER A 104 31.92 25.35 22.96
N LYS A 105 32.68 24.24 22.96
CA LYS A 105 34.03 24.15 23.55
C LYS A 105 35.02 23.50 22.59
N GLY A 106 36.15 24.17 22.40
CA GLY A 106 37.27 23.68 21.61
C GLY A 106 37.16 24.04 20.14
N THR A 107 38.10 23.54 19.34
CA THR A 107 38.14 23.78 17.89
C THR A 107 37.55 22.58 17.15
N TRP A 108 36.47 22.80 16.41
CA TRP A 108 35.77 21.78 15.65
C TRP A 108 35.88 22.05 14.15
N LEU A 109 36.13 20.99 13.39
CA LEU A 109 36.00 21.00 11.95
C LEU A 109 34.84 20.08 11.57
N VAL A 110 33.75 20.68 11.09
CA VAL A 110 32.48 19.99 10.88
C VAL A 110 32.16 19.95 9.39
N GLU A 111 32.01 18.74 8.84
CA GLU A 111 31.49 18.53 7.49
C GLU A 111 29.96 18.48 7.50
N PHE A 112 29.33 19.43 6.84
CA PHE A 112 27.91 19.42 6.53
C PHE A 112 27.70 18.73 5.18
N PHE A 113 27.12 17.54 5.20
CA PHE A 113 26.97 16.70 4.02
C PHE A 113 25.54 16.24 3.82
N SER A 114 25.27 15.75 2.61
CA SER A 114 24.04 15.03 2.28
C SER A 114 24.41 13.65 1.75
N PRO A 115 23.83 12.55 2.27
CA PRO A 115 24.11 11.19 1.82
C PRO A 115 23.75 10.94 0.35
N TYR A 116 22.92 11.80 -0.25
CA TYR A 116 22.51 11.71 -1.66
C TYR A 116 23.35 12.56 -2.59
N CYS A 117 24.14 13.50 -2.07
CA CYS A 117 24.96 14.38 -2.90
C CYS A 117 26.16 13.62 -3.51
N HIS A 118 26.30 13.70 -4.83
CA HIS A 118 27.42 13.07 -5.54
C HIS A 118 28.78 13.63 -5.09
N HIS A 119 28.87 14.95 -4.87
CA HIS A 119 30.09 15.60 -4.39
C HIS A 119 30.44 15.17 -2.95
N CYS A 120 29.45 14.97 -2.08
CA CYS A 120 29.67 14.44 -0.73
C CYS A 120 30.19 13.00 -0.76
N LYS A 121 29.64 12.14 -1.63
CA LYS A 121 30.14 10.76 -1.79
C LYS A 121 31.59 10.72 -2.28
N ALA A 122 31.96 11.65 -3.16
CA ALA A 122 33.33 11.79 -3.63
C ALA A 122 34.28 12.34 -2.55
N PHE A 123 33.78 13.19 -1.65
CA PHE A 123 34.57 13.81 -0.58
C PHE A 123 34.72 12.92 0.67
N ALA A 124 33.74 12.07 0.96
CA ALA A 124 33.74 11.16 2.10
C ALA A 124 35.05 10.36 2.33
N PRO A 125 35.69 9.73 1.31
CA PRO A 125 36.95 9.02 1.53
C PRO A 125 38.11 9.97 1.86
N THR A 126 38.10 11.20 1.33
CA THR A 126 39.10 12.24 1.66
C THR A 126 38.94 12.66 3.11
N TRP A 127 37.71 12.91 3.55
CA TRP A 127 37.39 13.28 4.93
C TRP A 127 37.79 12.20 5.94
N GLN A 128 37.49 10.94 5.63
CA GLN A 128 37.90 9.78 6.42
C GLN A 128 39.43 9.69 6.55
N THR A 129 40.15 9.83 5.42
CA THR A 129 41.62 9.74 5.42
C THR A 129 42.24 10.90 6.19
N LEU A 130 41.66 12.11 6.14
CA LEU A 130 42.13 13.27 6.92
C LEU A 130 41.97 13.03 8.42
N HIS A 131 40.82 12.51 8.84
CA HIS A 131 40.59 12.16 10.25
C HIS A 131 41.62 11.13 10.73
N GLU A 132 41.81 10.04 9.98
CA GLU A 132 42.77 8.99 10.31
C GLU A 132 44.22 9.50 10.37
N PHE A 133 44.60 10.33 9.39
CA PHE A 133 45.93 10.92 9.31
C PHE A 133 46.22 11.81 10.53
N TYR A 134 45.33 12.74 10.85
CA TYR A 134 45.55 13.67 11.96
C TYR A 134 45.39 13.01 13.33
N TYR A 135 44.44 12.08 13.48
CA TYR A 135 44.26 11.34 14.73
C TYR A 135 45.52 10.56 15.13
N THR A 136 46.23 10.00 14.15
CA THR A 136 47.47 9.22 14.36
C THR A 136 48.76 10.03 14.20
N SER A 137 48.65 11.35 14.00
CA SER A 137 49.83 12.21 13.81
C SER A 137 50.42 12.66 15.15
N ASP A 138 51.74 12.55 15.29
CA ASP A 138 52.42 13.02 16.49
C ASP A 138 52.60 14.55 16.46
N PRO A 139 52.18 15.29 17.51
CA PRO A 139 52.31 16.74 17.55
C PRO A 139 53.73 17.24 17.84
N LEU A 140 54.65 16.35 18.29
CA LEU A 140 56.01 16.70 18.68
C LEU A 140 57.04 15.84 17.92
N PRO A 141 58.02 16.45 17.24
CA PRO A 141 59.01 15.71 16.45
C PRO A 141 60.07 14.95 17.26
N ALA A 142 60.07 15.04 18.60
CA ALA A 142 61.18 14.61 19.47
C ALA A 142 60.80 13.72 20.67
N SER A 143 59.60 13.15 20.75
CA SER A 143 59.30 12.17 21.81
C SER A 143 59.75 10.77 21.37
N ASN A 144 60.65 10.16 22.14
CA ASN A 144 61.07 8.76 21.98
C ASN A 144 59.84 7.83 21.89
N LYS A 145 59.82 6.98 20.85
CA LYS A 145 58.70 6.10 20.45
C LYS A 145 58.46 4.91 21.39
N GLU A 146 58.34 5.13 22.70
CA GLU A 146 58.12 4.04 23.66
C GLU A 146 57.03 4.29 24.72
N SER A 147 56.21 5.34 24.62
CA SER A 147 55.06 5.49 25.54
C SER A 147 53.75 5.69 24.79
N SER A 148 52.85 4.72 24.96
CA SER A 148 51.43 4.79 24.61
C SER A 148 50.66 5.68 25.61
N ASP A 149 51.20 6.84 25.95
CA ASP A 149 50.58 7.73 26.93
C ASP A 149 49.51 8.60 26.25
N SER A 150 48.26 8.29 26.58
CA SER A 150 47.04 8.97 26.12
C SER A 150 46.99 10.49 26.38
N LEU A 151 47.94 11.04 27.14
CA LEU A 151 48.01 12.45 27.51
C LEU A 151 48.55 13.34 26.38
N ASN A 152 49.29 12.79 25.41
CA ASN A 152 49.88 13.54 24.29
C ASN A 152 49.17 13.29 22.95
N SER A 153 47.90 12.85 22.95
CA SER A 153 47.16 12.62 21.71
C SER A 153 46.94 13.92 20.93
N PHE A 154 47.00 13.85 19.59
CA PHE A 154 46.85 15.00 18.71
C PHE A 154 45.61 15.86 19.03
N THR A 155 44.48 15.18 19.22
CA THR A 155 43.17 15.77 19.55
C THR A 155 43.20 16.56 20.87
N ARG A 156 43.95 16.10 21.88
CA ARG A 156 44.09 16.79 23.16
C ARG A 156 45.13 17.91 23.09
N TYR A 157 46.22 17.69 22.36
CA TYR A 157 47.31 18.67 22.26
C TYR A 157 46.87 19.96 21.56
N TYR A 158 46.07 19.87 20.49
CA TYR A 158 45.55 21.02 19.75
C TYR A 158 44.11 21.40 20.11
N ASP A 159 43.43 20.63 20.97
CA ASP A 159 41.98 20.72 21.23
C ASP A 159 41.16 20.80 19.92
N PHE A 160 41.51 19.90 19.00
CA PHE A 160 41.00 19.87 17.64
C PHE A 160 40.22 18.58 17.38
N LYS A 161 38.99 18.70 16.86
CA LYS A 161 38.06 17.59 16.66
C LYS A 161 37.45 17.63 15.26
N PHE A 162 37.34 16.46 14.64
CA PHE A 162 36.56 16.26 13.42
C PHE A 162 35.15 15.84 13.76
N ALA A 163 34.19 16.29 12.97
CA ALA A 163 32.82 15.82 13.02
C ALA A 163 32.17 15.89 11.64
N LYS A 164 31.04 15.21 11.49
CA LYS A 164 30.16 15.36 10.32
C LYS A 164 28.70 15.41 10.76
N ILE A 165 27.87 16.07 9.97
CA ILE A 165 26.43 16.19 10.22
C ILE A 165 25.65 15.93 8.93
N ASP A 166 24.63 15.09 9.04
CA ASP A 166 23.73 14.77 7.93
C ASP A 166 22.62 15.83 7.83
N CYS A 167 22.71 16.70 6.83
CA CYS A 167 21.73 17.75 6.59
C CYS A 167 20.40 17.25 6.03
N VAL A 168 20.30 15.98 5.63
CA VAL A 168 19.02 15.36 5.30
C VAL A 168 18.30 14.93 6.58
N ALA A 169 19.04 14.38 7.54
CA ALA A 169 18.48 14.03 8.85
C ALA A 169 18.19 15.27 9.70
N PHE A 170 19.03 16.32 9.59
CA PHE A 170 18.99 17.51 10.43
C PHE A 170 18.92 18.81 9.62
N GLY A 171 17.88 18.95 8.81
CA GLY A 171 17.71 20.10 7.91
C GLY A 171 17.60 21.46 8.60
N SER A 172 17.02 21.53 9.81
CA SER A 172 16.93 22.78 10.59
C SER A 172 18.30 23.27 11.02
N ALA A 173 19.12 22.41 11.63
CA ALA A 173 20.47 22.75 12.08
C ALA A 173 21.37 23.24 10.92
N CYS A 174 21.25 22.63 9.74
CA CYS A 174 22.01 23.09 8.57
C CYS A 174 21.49 24.44 8.04
N SER A 175 20.19 24.70 8.17
CA SER A 175 19.58 25.99 7.79
C SER A 175 19.98 27.10 8.76
N ASP A 176 20.00 26.81 10.06
CA ASP A 176 20.39 27.76 11.12
C ASP A 176 21.84 28.23 10.97
N HIS A 177 22.72 27.33 10.48
CA HIS A 177 24.13 27.62 10.15
C HIS A 177 24.33 28.08 8.69
N ASN A 178 23.27 28.50 7.98
CA ASN A 178 23.29 29.02 6.61
C ASN A 178 23.99 28.11 5.58
N ILE A 179 23.79 26.79 5.67
CA ILE A 179 24.39 25.80 4.75
C ILE A 179 23.49 25.64 3.52
N ASN A 180 23.86 26.30 2.42
CA ASN A 180 23.10 26.28 1.16
C ASN A 180 23.63 25.28 0.11
N SER A 181 24.77 24.65 0.37
CA SER A 181 25.49 23.80 -0.58
C SER A 181 26.22 22.66 0.13
N PHE A 182 26.36 21.51 -0.54
CA PHE A 182 27.01 20.33 0.05
C PHE A 182 28.10 19.77 -0.89
N PRO A 183 29.25 19.29 -0.36
CA PRO A 183 29.66 19.38 1.04
C PRO A 183 30.10 20.81 1.40
N THR A 184 29.87 21.23 2.64
CA THR A 184 30.43 22.46 3.20
C THR A 184 31.17 22.11 4.48
N VAL A 185 32.42 22.53 4.60
CA VAL A 185 33.23 22.33 5.80
C VAL A 185 33.31 23.66 6.55
N VAL A 186 32.95 23.66 7.82
CA VAL A 186 32.98 24.86 8.68
C VAL A 186 33.89 24.61 9.87
N GLN A 187 34.75 25.59 10.14
CA GLN A 187 35.55 25.63 11.36
C GLN A 187 34.80 26.41 12.43
N PHE A 188 34.56 25.77 13.58
CA PHE A 188 34.06 26.40 14.79
C PHE A 188 35.16 26.50 15.84
N LYS A 189 35.22 27.62 16.54
CA LYS A 189 36.02 27.81 17.74
C LYS A 189 35.13 28.35 18.85
N ASP A 190 34.94 27.57 19.90
CA ASP A 190 34.11 27.91 21.06
C ASP A 190 32.71 28.42 20.65
N GLY A 191 32.07 27.69 19.73
CA GLY A 191 30.73 27.99 19.19
C GLY A 191 30.67 29.08 18.11
N LYS A 192 31.78 29.73 17.75
CA LYS A 192 31.81 30.75 16.70
C LYS A 192 32.42 30.23 15.41
N GLU A 193 31.77 30.52 14.29
CA GLU A 193 32.31 30.24 12.95
C GLU A 193 33.53 31.13 12.67
N VAL A 194 34.65 30.49 12.30
CA VAL A 194 35.92 31.17 11.96
C VAL A 194 36.09 31.29 10.45
N GLU A 195 36.01 30.15 9.76
CA GLU A 195 36.19 30.07 8.32
C GLU A 195 35.35 28.91 7.76
N ARG A 196 34.81 29.09 6.55
CA ARG A 196 33.98 28.13 5.84
C ARG A 196 34.51 27.90 4.45
N LYS A 197 34.50 26.64 4.02
CA LYS A 197 34.81 26.27 2.64
C LYS A 197 33.70 25.43 2.03
N VAL A 198 33.33 25.79 0.80
CA VAL A 198 32.24 25.17 0.05
C VAL A 198 32.81 24.30 -1.05
N GLY A 199 32.33 23.06 -1.15
CA GLY A 199 32.67 22.10 -2.18
C GLY A 199 33.67 21.02 -1.73
N ALA A 200 33.81 19.99 -2.55
CA ALA A 200 34.75 18.89 -2.31
C ALA A 200 36.18 19.36 -2.61
N LEU A 201 36.90 19.77 -1.57
CA LEU A 201 38.28 20.24 -1.70
C LEU A 201 39.25 19.07 -1.88
N PRO A 202 40.31 19.25 -2.69
CA PRO A 202 41.37 18.25 -2.77
C PRO A 202 42.13 18.22 -1.44
N MET A 203 42.61 17.04 -1.07
CA MET A 203 43.30 16.78 0.21
C MET A 203 44.43 17.79 0.52
N LYS A 204 45.16 18.27 -0.50
CA LYS A 204 46.24 19.24 -0.34
C LYS A 204 45.77 20.59 0.21
N ASP A 205 44.61 21.05 -0.22
CA ASP A 205 44.07 22.36 0.17
C ASP A 205 43.41 22.30 1.56
N GLU A 206 42.82 21.16 1.91
CA GLU A 206 42.35 20.85 3.26
C GLU A 206 43.50 20.80 4.26
N VAL A 207 44.58 20.08 3.94
CA VAL A 207 45.77 20.02 4.80
C VAL A 207 46.37 21.41 4.98
N LYS A 208 46.52 22.19 3.90
CA LYS A 208 47.08 23.55 4.00
C LYS A 208 46.26 24.42 4.97
N TRP A 209 44.94 24.24 4.98
CA TRP A 209 44.04 24.94 5.89
C TRP A 209 44.18 24.46 7.32
N ILE A 210 44.15 23.15 7.54
CA ILE A 210 44.32 22.55 8.87
C ILE A 210 45.69 22.94 9.44
N GLU A 211 46.78 22.86 8.68
CA GLU A 211 48.10 23.29 9.14
C GLU A 211 48.15 24.79 9.50
N SER A 212 47.50 25.65 8.71
CA SER A 212 47.39 27.08 9.06
C SER A 212 46.59 27.32 10.35
N MET A 213 45.58 26.49 10.59
CA MET A 213 44.78 26.50 11.81
C MET A 213 45.58 26.03 13.02
N LEU A 214 46.35 24.94 12.87
CA LEU A 214 47.20 24.40 13.92
C LEU A 214 48.32 25.39 14.31
N GLU A 215 48.92 26.08 13.35
CA GLU A 215 49.89 27.15 13.61
C GLU A 215 49.25 28.37 14.32
N THR A 216 47.98 28.66 14.03
CA THR A 216 47.23 29.70 14.76
C THR A 216 46.93 29.29 16.20
N ILE A 217 46.68 27.99 16.44
CA ILE A 217 46.42 27.44 17.78
C ILE A 217 47.71 27.41 18.60
N LYS A 218 48.81 26.89 18.04
CA LYS A 218 50.12 26.78 18.69
C LYS A 218 51.26 27.06 17.70
N PRO A 219 51.78 28.31 17.68
CA PRO A 219 52.81 28.70 16.73
C PRO A 219 54.12 27.96 16.97
N GLY A 220 54.76 27.48 15.90
CA GLY A 220 56.07 26.82 15.94
C GLY A 220 56.04 25.35 16.35
N SER A 221 54.85 24.74 16.38
CA SER A 221 54.69 23.31 16.71
C SER A 221 54.85 22.38 15.49
N ARG A 222 54.67 22.87 14.26
CA ARG A 222 54.71 22.04 13.04
C ARG A 222 56.01 22.20 12.24
N GLN A 223 56.28 21.25 11.35
CA GLN A 223 57.44 21.28 10.46
C GLN A 223 57.22 22.30 9.33
N LYS A 224 58.26 23.10 9.01
CA LYS A 224 58.18 24.18 8.01
C LYS A 224 57.88 23.68 6.58
N ASP A 225 58.19 22.42 6.27
CA ASP A 225 58.00 21.83 4.94
C ASP A 225 56.62 21.15 4.75
N GLY A 226 55.77 21.13 5.79
CA GLY A 226 54.45 20.50 5.80
C GLY A 226 54.49 18.96 5.83
N PRO A 227 53.38 18.30 6.23
CA PRO A 227 53.33 16.83 6.30
C PRO A 227 53.34 16.17 4.92
N LYS A 228 53.96 14.99 4.79
CA LYS A 228 53.80 14.16 3.58
C LYS A 228 52.45 13.46 3.61
N LEU A 229 51.67 13.65 2.55
CA LEU A 229 50.28 13.22 2.52
C LEU A 229 50.11 11.77 2.07
N PRO A 230 49.24 10.98 2.74
CA PRO A 230 48.80 9.68 2.23
C PRO A 230 47.94 9.85 0.97
N LYS A 231 47.82 8.78 0.17
CA LYS A 231 46.79 8.73 -0.87
C LYS A 231 45.43 8.53 -0.20
N VAL A 232 44.38 9.12 -0.78
CA VAL A 232 43.00 8.94 -0.29
C VAL A 232 42.65 7.44 -0.24
N GLY A 233 42.24 6.96 0.94
CA GLY A 233 41.93 5.55 1.19
C GLY A 233 43.14 4.63 1.47
N ALA A 234 44.34 5.18 1.72
CA ALA A 234 45.49 4.40 2.18
C ALA A 234 45.40 4.12 3.69
N ASN A 235 45.93 2.98 4.15
CA ASN A 235 45.91 2.58 5.57
C ASN A 235 47.17 2.99 6.36
N SER A 236 48.09 3.73 5.74
CA SER A 236 49.34 4.18 6.36
C SER A 236 49.86 5.46 5.73
N SER A 237 50.48 6.32 6.54
CA SER A 237 51.20 7.52 6.12
C SER A 237 52.56 7.16 5.49
N PRO A 238 53.05 7.92 4.49
CA PRO A 238 54.39 7.72 3.90
C PRO A 238 55.56 7.81 4.90
N ASP A 239 55.37 8.48 6.04
CA ASP A 239 56.39 8.64 7.09
C ASP A 239 56.35 7.50 8.13
N PHE A 240 55.41 6.54 8.01
CA PHE A 240 55.31 5.39 8.90
C PHE A 240 56.41 4.35 8.59
N LYS A 241 57.41 4.25 9.48
CA LYS A 241 58.39 3.16 9.50
C LYS A 241 58.07 2.21 10.67
N GLY A 242 57.33 1.14 10.39
CA GLY A 242 56.99 0.08 11.36
C GLY A 242 56.48 -1.21 10.70
N ALA A 243 57.24 -2.29 10.88
CA ALA A 243 57.03 -3.72 10.59
C ALA A 243 56.17 -4.15 9.37
N ALA A 244 56.86 -4.70 8.37
CA ALA A 244 56.27 -5.37 7.21
C ALA A 244 55.38 -6.58 7.61
N VAL A 245 54.14 -6.58 7.14
CA VAL A 245 53.34 -7.80 6.97
C VAL A 245 53.08 -7.97 5.47
N VAL A 246 53.68 -9.04 4.94
CA VAL A 246 53.59 -9.51 3.56
C VAL A 246 52.14 -9.90 3.26
N GLY A 247 51.53 -9.23 2.28
CA GLY A 247 50.39 -9.77 1.53
C GLY A 247 50.88 -10.25 0.16
N PRO A 248 50.45 -11.41 -0.35
CA PRO A 248 50.78 -11.79 -1.71
C PRO A 248 49.75 -11.20 -2.68
N ALA A 249 50.24 -10.51 -3.70
CA ALA A 249 49.48 -10.19 -4.90
C ALA A 249 50.12 -10.87 -6.11
N LYS A 250 49.33 -11.74 -6.73
CA LYS A 250 49.28 -12.10 -8.16
C LYS A 250 50.52 -12.71 -8.81
N GLU A 251 50.37 -13.96 -9.22
CA GLU A 251 50.85 -14.44 -10.52
C GLU A 251 49.90 -15.53 -11.04
N ALA A 252 49.41 -15.33 -12.26
CA ALA A 252 48.68 -16.31 -13.05
C ALA A 252 49.48 -16.56 -14.34
N ASP A 253 49.31 -17.77 -14.87
CA ASP A 253 49.78 -18.34 -16.16
C ASP A 253 51.07 -19.16 -16.15
N ALA A 254 50.90 -20.51 -16.17
CA ALA A 254 51.59 -21.45 -17.09
C ALA A 254 51.17 -22.92 -16.86
N ILE A 255 50.22 -23.39 -17.68
CA ILE A 255 50.18 -24.63 -18.49
C ILE A 255 50.88 -25.93 -17.99
N ALA A 256 50.02 -26.95 -17.81
CA ALA A 256 50.08 -28.37 -18.21
C ALA A 256 51.01 -29.42 -17.54
N GLU A 257 50.35 -30.57 -17.34
CA GLU A 257 50.83 -31.96 -17.33
C GLU A 257 51.81 -32.41 -16.22
N ALA A 258 51.32 -33.24 -15.29
CA ALA A 258 51.26 -34.69 -15.52
C ALA A 258 50.94 -35.44 -14.22
N THR A 259 49.94 -36.35 -14.28
CA THR A 259 49.88 -37.67 -13.59
C THR A 259 49.96 -37.72 -12.05
N LYS A 260 49.20 -38.50 -11.28
CA LYS A 260 48.23 -39.59 -11.51
C LYS A 260 47.67 -39.97 -10.12
N SER A 261 46.39 -40.37 -10.07
CA SER A 261 45.79 -41.40 -9.19
C SER A 261 46.06 -41.32 -7.67
N THR A 262 45.05 -41.33 -6.78
CA THR A 262 44.15 -42.49 -6.54
C THR A 262 42.97 -42.06 -5.62
N THR A 263 41.74 -42.12 -6.13
CA THR A 263 40.57 -42.88 -5.58
C THR A 263 40.63 -43.32 -4.10
N SER A 264 39.58 -43.33 -3.27
CA SER A 264 38.12 -43.25 -3.43
C SER A 264 37.47 -43.36 -2.04
N THR A 265 36.37 -42.63 -1.81
CA THR A 265 35.17 -42.96 -0.99
C THR A 265 35.30 -43.79 0.30
N THR A 266 34.82 -43.25 1.43
CA THR A 266 33.70 -43.86 2.19
C THR A 266 32.95 -42.84 3.03
N SER A 267 31.62 -42.84 2.89
CA SER A 267 30.62 -42.16 3.70
C SER A 267 30.36 -42.93 5.01
N THR A 268 30.04 -42.25 6.12
CA THR A 268 28.70 -42.32 6.77
C THR A 268 28.64 -41.76 8.20
N LYS A 269 27.50 -41.08 8.45
CA LYS A 269 26.74 -40.89 9.71
C LYS A 269 27.31 -39.92 10.76
N SER A 270 26.76 -38.71 10.91
CA SER A 270 25.43 -38.36 11.45
C SER A 270 25.20 -38.82 12.89
N LEU A 271 25.24 -37.86 13.82
CA LEU A 271 24.34 -37.84 14.97
C LEU A 271 24.01 -36.39 15.35
N LEU A 272 22.88 -35.94 14.82
CA LEU A 272 22.17 -34.73 15.20
C LEU A 272 21.61 -34.90 16.61
N LYS A 273 21.91 -33.96 17.51
CA LYS A 273 21.16 -33.77 18.76
C LYS A 273 20.30 -32.54 18.58
N ALA A 274 18.98 -32.76 18.49
CA ALA A 274 17.97 -31.73 18.33
C ALA A 274 17.87 -30.88 19.60
N THR A 275 18.42 -29.66 19.52
CA THR A 275 18.16 -28.60 20.48
C THR A 275 16.85 -27.93 20.09
N LYS A 276 15.92 -27.76 21.05
CA LYS A 276 14.69 -26.98 20.85
C LYS A 276 15.08 -25.60 20.30
N ILE A 277 14.60 -25.27 19.09
CA ILE A 277 14.81 -23.98 18.45
C ILE A 277 14.06 -22.93 19.27
N ALA A 278 14.82 -22.08 19.97
CA ALA A 278 14.28 -20.81 20.46
C ALA A 278 13.89 -19.98 19.23
N LYS A 279 12.67 -19.45 19.20
CA LYS A 279 12.17 -18.58 18.13
C LYS A 279 13.17 -17.41 18.01
N GLU A 280 13.95 -17.36 16.92
CA GLU A 280 14.84 -16.22 16.67
C GLU A 280 14.00 -14.94 16.65
N THR A 281 14.44 -13.92 17.37
CA THR A 281 13.75 -12.63 17.38
C THR A 281 13.80 -12.02 15.99
N ALA A 282 12.65 -11.69 15.41
CA ALA A 282 12.55 -11.12 14.07
C ALA A 282 13.32 -9.79 13.98
N ASN A 283 14.17 -9.64 12.97
CA ASN A 283 15.02 -8.47 12.71
C ASN A 283 15.68 -7.85 13.95
N PRO A 284 16.71 -8.49 14.54
CA PRO A 284 17.38 -7.96 15.72
C PRO A 284 18.17 -6.67 15.43
N ALA A 285 18.56 -6.43 14.17
CA ALA A 285 19.32 -5.25 13.78
C ALA A 285 18.45 -4.02 13.50
N GLY A 286 17.14 -4.20 13.25
CA GLY A 286 16.24 -3.11 12.85
C GLY A 286 16.61 -2.51 11.49
N THR A 287 17.22 -3.29 10.60
CA THR A 287 17.66 -2.84 9.27
C THR A 287 16.97 -3.65 8.18
N SER A 288 16.95 -3.13 6.95
CA SER A 288 16.49 -3.91 5.80
C SER A 288 17.62 -4.80 5.30
N VAL A 289 17.39 -6.11 5.29
CA VAL A 289 18.39 -7.09 4.86
C VAL A 289 18.36 -7.25 3.34
N PRO A 290 19.48 -7.07 2.61
CA PRO A 290 19.52 -7.39 1.19
C PRO A 290 19.45 -8.91 1.00
N LEU A 291 18.52 -9.35 0.14
CA LEU A 291 18.29 -10.76 -0.15
C LEU A 291 18.70 -11.10 -1.59
N THR A 292 19.49 -12.16 -1.70
CA THR A 292 19.83 -12.88 -2.94
C THR A 292 18.86 -14.03 -3.16
N ALA A 293 18.85 -14.65 -4.34
CA ALA A 293 17.99 -15.81 -4.62
C ALA A 293 18.17 -16.95 -3.59
N GLU A 294 19.41 -17.24 -3.20
CA GLU A 294 19.74 -18.29 -2.22
C GLU A 294 19.26 -17.94 -0.80
N THR A 295 19.56 -16.72 -0.35
CA THR A 295 19.18 -16.27 0.99
C THR A 295 17.67 -16.06 1.12
N PHE A 296 17.00 -15.66 0.03
CA PHE A 296 15.54 -15.60 -0.04
C PHE A 296 14.93 -16.99 0.15
N GLN A 297 15.40 -17.99 -0.58
CA GLN A 297 14.89 -19.36 -0.43
C GLN A 297 15.11 -19.92 0.98
N GLN A 298 16.29 -19.67 1.56
CA GLN A 298 16.64 -20.15 2.91
C GLN A 298 15.84 -19.45 4.02
N ARG A 299 15.69 -18.12 3.94
CA ARG A 299 15.13 -17.30 5.05
C ARG A 299 13.67 -16.94 4.91
N VAL A 300 13.10 -17.00 3.72
CA VAL A 300 11.71 -16.56 3.43
C VAL A 300 10.85 -17.74 3.04
N THR A 301 11.31 -18.57 2.09
CA THR A 301 10.49 -19.68 1.58
C THR A 301 10.50 -20.90 2.49
N THR A 302 11.65 -21.20 3.10
CA THR A 302 11.83 -22.43 3.92
C THR A 302 11.37 -22.24 5.37
N THR A 303 11.31 -21.00 5.85
CA THR A 303 10.89 -20.67 7.21
C THR A 303 9.44 -20.21 7.24
N HIS A 304 8.82 -20.24 8.43
CA HIS A 304 7.48 -19.69 8.66
C HIS A 304 7.53 -18.26 9.21
N ASP A 305 8.70 -17.62 9.18
CA ASP A 305 8.89 -16.30 9.76
C ASP A 305 8.24 -15.21 8.90
N PRO A 306 7.65 -14.17 9.52
CA PRO A 306 7.03 -13.08 8.78
C PRO A 306 8.11 -12.19 8.16
N TRP A 307 8.01 -11.95 6.85
CA TRP A 307 8.91 -11.10 6.09
C TRP A 307 8.14 -10.06 5.28
N PHE A 308 8.56 -8.81 5.34
CA PHE A 308 8.08 -7.77 4.44
C PHE A 308 9.22 -7.31 3.53
N ILE A 309 9.06 -7.54 2.23
CA ILE A 309 10.14 -7.48 1.24
C ILE A 309 9.83 -6.45 0.17
N LYS A 310 10.78 -5.55 -0.07
CA LYS A 310 10.76 -4.57 -1.15
C LYS A 310 11.52 -5.08 -2.37
N PHE A 311 10.82 -5.28 -3.47
CA PHE A 311 11.42 -5.56 -4.78
C PHE A 311 11.66 -4.25 -5.52
N TYR A 312 12.92 -3.95 -5.82
CA TYR A 312 13.33 -2.65 -6.37
C TYR A 312 14.36 -2.76 -7.49
N ALA A 313 14.54 -1.65 -8.20
CA ALA A 313 15.65 -1.44 -9.13
C ALA A 313 16.37 -0.13 -8.77
N PRO A 314 17.72 -0.07 -8.85
CA PRO A 314 18.50 1.06 -8.37
C PRO A 314 18.28 2.35 -9.18
N TRP A 315 17.92 2.24 -10.46
CA TRP A 315 17.62 3.39 -11.34
C TRP A 315 16.19 3.92 -11.17
N CYS A 316 15.32 3.22 -10.44
CA CYS A 316 13.92 3.62 -10.30
C CYS A 316 13.78 4.77 -9.28
N HIS A 317 13.41 5.96 -9.77
CA HIS A 317 13.21 7.13 -8.93
C HIS A 317 12.20 6.91 -7.78
N HIS A 318 11.10 6.19 -8.04
CA HIS A 318 10.11 5.85 -7.01
C HIS A 318 10.69 4.93 -5.92
N CYS A 319 11.60 4.01 -6.27
CA CYS A 319 12.28 3.17 -5.29
C CYS A 319 13.25 3.98 -4.43
N GLN A 320 13.99 4.90 -5.03
CA GLN A 320 14.91 5.79 -4.33
C GLN A 320 14.16 6.70 -3.35
N ALA A 321 13.04 7.27 -3.77
CA ALA A 321 12.19 8.12 -2.92
C ALA A 321 11.63 7.37 -1.70
N MET A 322 11.34 6.07 -1.84
CA MET A 322 10.81 5.22 -0.76
C MET A 322 11.89 4.61 0.14
N ALA A 323 13.16 4.59 -0.28
CA ALA A 323 14.25 4.04 0.53
C ALA A 323 14.32 4.59 1.97
N PRO A 324 14.23 5.92 2.23
CA PRO A 324 14.29 6.43 3.60
C PRO A 324 13.11 5.95 4.47
N SER A 325 11.88 5.94 3.94
CA SER A 325 10.71 5.44 4.68
C SER A 325 10.81 3.94 4.94
N TRP A 326 11.34 3.17 4.00
CA TRP A 326 11.57 1.73 4.16
C TRP A 326 12.57 1.41 5.28
N HIS A 327 13.72 2.11 5.32
CA HIS A 327 14.72 1.91 6.37
C HIS A 327 14.23 2.40 7.74
N ALA A 328 13.43 3.46 7.80
CA ALA A 328 12.82 3.93 9.04
C ALA A 328 11.78 2.92 9.56
N MET A 329 10.91 2.38 8.71
CA MET A 329 9.99 1.29 9.07
C MET A 329 10.75 0.06 9.60
N ALA A 330 11.88 -0.31 8.98
CA ALA A 330 12.69 -1.43 9.45
C ALA A 330 13.22 -1.23 10.88
N ARG A 331 13.55 0.01 11.25
CA ARG A 331 13.97 0.38 12.61
C ARG A 331 12.81 0.27 13.61
N ASP A 332 11.63 0.76 13.24
CA ASP A 332 10.44 0.72 14.11
C ASP A 332 9.89 -0.70 14.32
N MET A 333 10.07 -1.56 13.32
CA MET A 333 9.66 -2.97 13.36
C MET A 333 10.73 -3.92 13.92
N LYS A 334 11.81 -3.39 14.50
CA LYS A 334 12.87 -4.16 15.16
C LYS A 334 12.27 -5.11 16.22
N GLY A 335 12.67 -6.37 16.19
CA GLY A 335 12.16 -7.41 17.10
C GLY A 335 10.79 -7.98 16.74
N LYS A 336 10.06 -7.38 15.78
CA LYS A 336 8.66 -7.74 15.46
C LYS A 336 8.49 -8.35 14.07
N LEU A 337 9.17 -7.80 13.06
CA LEU A 337 9.01 -8.22 11.65
C LEU A 337 10.35 -8.20 10.91
N ASN A 338 10.61 -9.25 10.12
CA ASN A 338 11.77 -9.25 9.23
C ASN A 338 11.52 -8.33 8.04
N VAL A 339 12.44 -7.40 7.79
CA VAL A 339 12.35 -6.48 6.66
C VAL A 339 13.48 -6.77 5.68
N GLY A 340 13.12 -7.02 4.42
CA GLY A 340 14.06 -7.39 3.36
C GLY A 340 13.98 -6.47 2.15
N GLU A 341 15.01 -6.50 1.33
CA GLU A 341 14.99 -5.88 0.00
C GLU A 341 15.70 -6.74 -1.04
N VAL A 342 15.14 -6.78 -2.25
CA VAL A 342 15.65 -7.57 -3.37
C VAL A 342 15.90 -6.63 -4.54
N ASN A 343 17.15 -6.60 -5.01
CA ASN A 343 17.52 -5.87 -6.21
C ASN A 343 17.19 -6.71 -7.45
N CYS A 344 16.11 -6.36 -8.16
CA CYS A 344 15.65 -7.08 -9.34
C CYS A 344 16.53 -6.89 -10.58
N GLU A 345 17.46 -5.94 -10.58
CA GLU A 345 18.42 -5.80 -11.67
C GLU A 345 19.49 -6.90 -11.63
N VAL A 346 19.91 -7.28 -10.42
CA VAL A 346 20.82 -8.39 -10.14
C VAL A 346 20.06 -9.72 -10.13
N GLU A 347 18.96 -9.79 -9.37
CA GLU A 347 18.17 -11.01 -9.12
C GLU A 347 16.94 -11.10 -10.02
N ARG A 348 17.14 -11.01 -11.34
CA ARG A 348 16.06 -10.98 -12.34
C ARG A 348 15.16 -12.21 -12.30
N ARG A 349 15.72 -13.39 -12.04
CA ARG A 349 14.98 -14.66 -11.98
C ARG A 349 14.02 -14.67 -10.80
N LEU A 350 14.51 -14.32 -9.61
CA LEU A 350 13.70 -14.23 -8.39
C LEU A 350 12.51 -13.27 -8.59
N CYS A 351 12.73 -12.08 -9.16
CA CYS A 351 11.65 -11.12 -9.36
C CYS A 351 10.62 -11.59 -10.41
N LYS A 352 11.06 -12.36 -11.42
CA LYS A 352 10.16 -13.00 -12.37
C LYS A 352 9.34 -14.12 -11.72
N ASP A 353 9.95 -14.94 -10.88
CA ASP A 353 9.29 -16.04 -10.16
C ASP A 353 8.25 -15.52 -9.15
N VAL A 354 8.54 -14.35 -8.55
CA VAL A 354 7.61 -13.65 -7.67
C VAL A 354 6.55 -12.85 -8.44
N ASN A 355 6.64 -12.80 -9.78
CA ASN A 355 5.72 -12.08 -10.67
C ASN A 355 5.66 -10.56 -10.41
N VAL A 356 6.82 -9.95 -10.15
CA VAL A 356 6.94 -8.50 -9.99
C VAL A 356 6.64 -7.80 -11.32
N LYS A 357 5.54 -7.04 -11.39
CA LYS A 357 5.08 -6.34 -12.61
C LYS A 357 5.67 -4.93 -12.76
N GLY A 358 6.12 -4.33 -11.67
CA GLY A 358 6.64 -2.97 -11.64
C GLY A 358 7.48 -2.71 -10.40
N TYR A 359 8.10 -1.53 -10.32
CA TYR A 359 8.95 -1.16 -9.20
C TYR A 359 8.51 0.18 -8.59
N PRO A 360 8.52 0.32 -7.25
CA PRO A 360 8.70 -0.74 -6.26
C PRO A 360 7.42 -1.58 -6.06
N THR A 361 7.60 -2.90 -5.93
CA THR A 361 6.56 -3.83 -5.47
C THR A 361 6.90 -4.29 -4.05
N LEU A 362 5.91 -4.25 -3.16
CA LEU A 362 6.05 -4.58 -1.74
C LEU A 362 5.24 -5.83 -1.46
N ILE A 363 5.85 -6.88 -0.91
CA ILE A 363 5.18 -8.16 -0.68
C ILE A 363 5.46 -8.64 0.73
N TYR A 364 4.40 -8.99 1.45
CA TYR A 364 4.46 -9.66 2.73
C TYR A 364 4.45 -11.18 2.50
N PHE A 365 5.33 -11.89 3.20
CA PHE A 365 5.48 -13.34 3.15
C PHE A 365 5.34 -13.91 4.56
N GLN A 366 4.54 -14.97 4.68
CA GLN A 366 4.47 -15.75 5.92
C GLN A 366 3.99 -17.17 5.61
N ALA A 367 4.63 -18.16 6.21
CA ALA A 367 4.24 -19.57 6.13
C ALA A 367 4.00 -20.11 4.69
N GLY A 368 4.77 -19.62 3.71
CA GLY A 368 4.67 -20.04 2.30
C GLY A 368 3.59 -19.30 1.49
N GLU A 369 2.79 -18.46 2.14
CA GLU A 369 1.82 -17.57 1.48
C GLU A 369 2.38 -16.16 1.35
N ARG A 370 1.81 -15.39 0.42
CA ARG A 370 2.25 -14.02 0.12
C ARG A 370 1.11 -13.12 -0.28
N ILE A 371 1.20 -11.84 0.09
CA ILE A 371 0.27 -10.79 -0.35
C ILE A 371 1.02 -9.53 -0.76
N GLU A 372 0.62 -8.94 -1.89
CA GLU A 372 1.16 -7.67 -2.37
C GLU A 372 0.47 -6.51 -1.63
N TYR A 373 1.27 -5.52 -1.23
CA TYR A 373 0.78 -4.30 -0.60
C TYR A 373 0.57 -3.21 -1.67
N GLU A 374 -0.69 -2.82 -1.86
CA GLU A 374 -1.12 -1.80 -2.84
C GLU A 374 -1.45 -0.43 -2.21
N GLY A 375 -1.18 -0.26 -0.91
CA GLY A 375 -1.47 0.97 -0.18
C GLY A 375 -0.50 2.13 -0.45
N LEU A 376 -0.71 3.22 0.28
CA LEU A 376 0.16 4.39 0.25
C LEU A 376 1.55 4.05 0.83
N ARG A 377 2.61 4.62 0.25
CA ARG A 377 4.00 4.27 0.59
C ARG A 377 4.63 5.20 1.65
N GLY A 378 3.78 5.87 2.44
CA GLY A 378 4.20 6.72 3.56
C GLY A 378 4.68 5.88 4.75
N LEU A 379 5.54 6.46 5.59
CA LEU A 379 6.07 5.77 6.78
C LEU A 379 4.94 5.23 7.67
N GLY A 380 3.97 6.09 8.01
CA GLY A 380 2.84 5.72 8.88
C GLY A 380 1.99 4.60 8.30
N ASP A 381 1.72 4.64 6.99
CA ASP A 381 0.93 3.62 6.30
C ASP A 381 1.65 2.26 6.32
N LEU A 382 2.95 2.27 6.02
CA LEU A 382 3.79 1.08 6.04
C LEU A 382 3.87 0.45 7.43
N ILE A 383 4.04 1.24 8.49
CA ILE A 383 4.04 0.76 9.88
C ILE A 383 2.66 0.21 10.28
N SER A 384 1.59 0.91 9.88
CA SER A 384 0.21 0.47 10.17
C SER A 384 -0.09 -0.88 9.52
N TYR A 385 0.38 -1.08 8.28
CA TYR A 385 0.23 -2.34 7.57
C TYR A 385 1.11 -3.43 8.20
N ALA A 386 2.38 -3.13 8.46
CA ALA A 386 3.33 -4.08 9.05
C ALA A 386 2.87 -4.58 10.43
N SER A 387 2.34 -3.69 11.28
CA SER A 387 1.80 -4.07 12.59
C SER A 387 0.54 -4.94 12.48
N LYS A 388 -0.39 -4.62 11.56
CA LYS A 388 -1.57 -5.45 11.25
C LYS A 388 -1.19 -6.80 10.65
N ALA A 389 -0.14 -6.86 9.83
CA ALA A 389 0.34 -8.09 9.25
C ALA A 389 0.95 -9.02 10.31
N VAL A 390 1.72 -8.47 11.25
CA VAL A 390 2.25 -9.24 12.38
C VAL A 390 1.13 -9.80 13.25
N SER A 391 0.09 -9.01 13.56
CA SER A 391 -1.03 -9.50 14.37
C SER A 391 -1.89 -10.54 13.65
N ALA A 392 -2.02 -10.47 12.32
CA ALA A 392 -2.64 -11.55 11.53
C ALA A 392 -1.81 -12.84 11.56
N GLY A 393 -0.49 -12.72 11.73
CA GLY A 393 0.44 -13.83 11.81
C GLY A 393 0.36 -14.67 13.09
N ASP A 394 -0.33 -14.19 14.14
CA ASP A 394 -0.54 -14.91 15.40
C ASP A 394 -1.65 -15.98 15.30
N GLY A 395 -2.29 -16.10 14.14
CA GLY A 395 -3.36 -17.06 13.89
C GLY A 395 -4.73 -16.56 14.32
N VAL A 396 -5.73 -17.46 14.29
CA VAL A 396 -7.13 -17.08 14.53
C VAL A 396 -7.45 -17.19 16.02
N VAL A 397 -7.68 -16.03 16.62
CA VAL A 397 -8.00 -15.87 18.04
C VAL A 397 -9.39 -16.42 18.34
N ASP A 398 -9.48 -17.20 19.42
CA ASP A 398 -10.75 -17.68 19.98
C ASP A 398 -11.33 -16.59 20.89
N VAL A 399 -12.61 -16.26 20.71
CA VAL A 399 -13.23 -15.08 21.31
C VAL A 399 -14.55 -15.45 22.00
N ASP A 400 -14.67 -14.99 23.24
CA ASP A 400 -15.88 -15.11 24.04
C ASP A 400 -16.86 -13.95 23.78
N ALA A 401 -18.12 -14.07 24.22
CA ALA A 401 -19.15 -13.05 23.99
C ALA A 401 -18.76 -11.63 24.44
N ALA A 402 -18.11 -11.49 25.60
CA ALA A 402 -17.67 -10.20 26.13
C ALA A 402 -16.49 -9.62 25.33
N ALA A 403 -15.54 -10.47 24.94
CA ALA A 403 -14.41 -10.06 24.11
C ALA A 403 -14.88 -9.67 22.70
N PHE A 404 -15.89 -10.36 22.16
CA PHE A 404 -16.51 -10.01 20.89
C PHE A 404 -17.21 -8.65 20.92
N GLU A 405 -17.90 -8.31 22.02
CA GLU A 405 -18.52 -6.98 22.18
C GLU A 405 -17.48 -5.85 22.22
N ALA A 406 -16.31 -6.10 22.81
CA ALA A 406 -15.19 -5.15 22.76
C ALA A 406 -14.68 -4.98 21.31
N LEU A 407 -14.52 -6.09 20.58
CA LEU A 407 -14.11 -6.05 19.17
C LEU A 407 -15.12 -5.32 18.28
N GLU A 408 -16.44 -5.46 18.51
CA GLU A 408 -17.48 -4.74 17.75
C GLU A 408 -17.42 -3.21 17.93
N LYS A 409 -16.78 -2.70 19.00
CA LYS A 409 -16.60 -1.26 19.24
C LYS A 409 -15.38 -0.70 18.50
N ASP A 410 -14.34 -1.52 18.36
CA ASP A 410 -13.06 -1.11 17.78
C ASP A 410 -13.02 -1.36 16.26
N GLU A 411 -13.55 -2.50 15.81
CA GLU A 411 -13.49 -2.94 14.42
C GLU A 411 -14.87 -2.89 13.75
N GLU A 412 -14.96 -2.29 12.56
CA GLU A 412 -16.23 -2.17 11.84
C GLU A 412 -16.67 -3.45 11.12
N VAL A 413 -15.70 -4.31 10.78
CA VAL A 413 -15.92 -5.55 10.03
C VAL A 413 -15.20 -6.70 10.70
N ILE A 414 -15.99 -7.67 11.16
CA ILE A 414 -15.48 -8.85 11.85
C ILE A 414 -16.04 -10.10 11.19
N PHE A 415 -15.16 -10.97 10.74
CA PHE A 415 -15.52 -12.32 10.31
C PHE A 415 -15.49 -13.26 11.52
N LEU A 416 -16.61 -13.94 11.76
CA LEU A 416 -16.79 -14.83 12.90
C LEU A 416 -17.04 -16.25 12.41
N TYR A 417 -16.14 -17.16 12.79
CA TYR A 417 -16.24 -18.58 12.49
C TYR A 417 -16.75 -19.36 13.70
N PHE A 418 -17.95 -19.91 13.57
CA PHE A 418 -18.57 -20.78 14.56
C PHE A 418 -18.12 -22.21 14.35
N TYR A 419 -17.55 -22.79 15.40
CA TYR A 419 -17.06 -24.15 15.42
C TYR A 419 -17.61 -24.91 16.62
N ASP A 420 -17.53 -26.23 16.54
CA ASP A 420 -17.91 -27.15 17.61
C ASP A 420 -16.78 -28.18 17.80
N HIS A 421 -16.85 -29.00 18.84
CA HIS A 421 -15.91 -30.08 19.14
C HIS A 421 -15.72 -31.08 17.99
N ALA A 422 -16.69 -31.20 17.08
CA ALA A 422 -16.62 -32.06 15.90
C ALA A 422 -15.87 -31.45 14.70
N THR A 423 -15.47 -30.18 14.77
CA THR A 423 -14.72 -29.53 13.67
C THR A 423 -13.30 -30.07 13.56
N THR A 424 -12.83 -30.27 12.32
CA THR A 424 -11.54 -30.93 12.11
C THR A 424 -10.39 -29.93 12.07
N SER A 425 -9.16 -30.41 12.34
CA SER A 425 -7.96 -29.59 12.20
C SER A 425 -7.76 -29.03 10.78
N GLU A 426 -8.29 -29.71 9.77
CA GLU A 426 -8.28 -29.25 8.37
C GLU A 426 -9.09 -27.97 8.17
N ASP A 427 -10.20 -27.81 8.90
CA ASP A 427 -11.05 -26.63 8.82
C ASP A 427 -10.28 -25.41 9.36
N PHE A 428 -9.55 -25.56 10.47
CA PHE A 428 -8.70 -24.50 11.01
C PHE A 428 -7.52 -24.17 10.10
N GLN A 429 -6.87 -25.17 9.51
CA GLN A 429 -5.81 -24.92 8.53
C GLN A 429 -6.33 -24.19 7.30
N ALA A 430 -7.53 -24.51 6.80
CA ALA A 430 -8.15 -23.79 5.69
C ALA A 430 -8.45 -22.34 6.05
N LEU A 431 -8.85 -22.10 7.30
CA LEU A 431 -9.17 -20.79 7.82
C LEU A 431 -7.92 -19.92 8.02
N GLU A 432 -6.83 -20.48 8.53
CA GLU A 432 -5.54 -19.78 8.72
C GLU A 432 -4.94 -19.25 7.41
N ARG A 433 -5.14 -19.98 6.29
CA ARG A 433 -4.74 -19.53 4.94
C ARG A 433 -5.41 -18.24 4.50
N LEU A 434 -6.58 -17.91 5.05
CA LEU A 434 -7.32 -16.70 4.67
C LEU A 434 -6.74 -15.43 5.34
N LEU A 435 -6.01 -15.56 6.45
CA LEU A 435 -5.60 -14.44 7.29
C LEU A 435 -4.77 -13.41 6.53
N LEU A 436 -3.80 -13.85 5.73
CA LEU A 436 -2.94 -12.93 4.99
C LEU A 436 -3.73 -12.08 3.99
N SER A 437 -4.78 -12.65 3.40
CA SER A 437 -5.63 -11.93 2.45
C SER A 437 -6.54 -10.90 3.10
N LEU A 438 -6.71 -10.94 4.42
CA LEU A 438 -7.58 -10.03 5.17
C LEU A 438 -6.80 -8.88 5.82
N ILE A 439 -5.46 -8.87 5.72
CA ILE A 439 -4.61 -7.84 6.33
C ILE A 439 -5.02 -6.46 5.82
N GLY A 440 -5.40 -5.59 6.76
CA GLY A 440 -5.82 -4.22 6.45
C GLY A 440 -7.28 -4.07 6.02
N HIS A 441 -8.01 -5.17 5.87
CA HIS A 441 -9.42 -5.17 5.45
C HIS A 441 -10.37 -5.54 6.59
N ALA A 442 -10.15 -6.69 7.25
CA ALA A 442 -11.05 -7.16 8.29
C ALA A 442 -10.35 -8.13 9.26
N LYS A 443 -10.93 -8.27 10.46
CA LYS A 443 -10.45 -9.23 11.47
C LYS A 443 -11.23 -10.54 11.38
N LEU A 444 -10.50 -11.66 11.42
CA LEU A 444 -11.08 -13.01 11.46
C LEU A 444 -10.88 -13.62 12.84
N VAL A 445 -11.98 -14.03 13.46
CA VAL A 445 -12.02 -14.63 14.79
C VAL A 445 -12.86 -15.90 14.77
N LYS A 446 -12.58 -16.82 15.71
CA LYS A 446 -13.37 -18.03 15.89
C LYS A 446 -14.04 -18.03 17.25
N THR A 447 -15.16 -18.74 17.38
CA THR A 447 -15.87 -18.88 18.65
C THR A 447 -16.61 -20.21 18.74
N LYS A 448 -16.74 -20.70 19.98
CA LYS A 448 -17.57 -21.83 20.39
C LYS A 448 -18.64 -21.42 21.41
N ASP A 449 -18.78 -20.12 21.68
CA ASP A 449 -19.61 -19.63 22.77
C ASP A 449 -21.11 -19.78 22.49
N PRO A 450 -21.88 -20.38 23.41
CA PRO A 450 -23.32 -20.61 23.21
C PRO A 450 -24.12 -19.30 23.20
N ALA A 451 -23.65 -18.26 23.89
CA ALA A 451 -24.30 -16.95 23.88
C ALA A 451 -24.24 -16.29 22.50
N LEU A 452 -23.09 -16.40 21.81
CA LEU A 452 -22.93 -15.89 20.45
C LEU A 452 -23.73 -16.71 19.44
N SER A 453 -23.73 -18.04 19.56
CA SER A 453 -24.53 -18.88 18.67
C SER A 453 -26.03 -18.59 18.80
N ALA A 454 -26.53 -18.33 20.02
CA ALA A 454 -27.90 -17.92 20.25
C ALA A 454 -28.21 -16.53 19.65
N ARG A 455 -27.33 -15.54 19.85
CA ARG A 455 -27.47 -14.18 19.28
C ARG A 455 -27.63 -14.21 17.76
N TYR A 456 -26.81 -15.01 17.07
CA TYR A 456 -26.80 -15.13 15.61
C TYR A 456 -27.66 -16.28 15.07
N LYS A 457 -28.46 -16.94 15.92
CA LYS A 457 -29.37 -18.05 15.52
C LYS A 457 -28.64 -19.17 14.75
N ILE A 458 -27.41 -19.48 15.16
CA ILE A 458 -26.59 -20.53 14.57
C ILE A 458 -26.99 -21.87 15.21
N SER A 459 -27.56 -22.76 14.41
CA SER A 459 -27.92 -24.13 14.84
C SER A 459 -27.14 -25.23 14.12
N THR A 460 -26.34 -24.87 13.12
CA THR A 460 -25.56 -25.79 12.29
C THR A 460 -24.09 -25.39 12.34
N TRP A 461 -23.20 -26.37 12.33
CA TRP A 461 -21.75 -26.16 12.37
C TRP A 461 -21.06 -26.95 11.24
N PRO A 462 -19.91 -26.48 10.73
CA PRO A 462 -19.31 -25.16 10.94
C PRO A 462 -20.05 -24.06 10.18
N ARG A 463 -20.00 -22.81 10.67
CA ARG A 463 -20.62 -21.64 10.02
C ARG A 463 -19.70 -20.42 10.05
N LEU A 464 -19.68 -19.68 8.95
CA LEU A 464 -18.97 -18.42 8.82
C LEU A 464 -19.99 -17.29 8.62
N ILE A 465 -19.82 -16.22 9.39
CA ILE A 465 -20.59 -14.98 9.21
C ILE A 465 -19.64 -13.79 9.19
N VAL A 466 -20.15 -12.67 8.72
CA VAL A 466 -19.52 -11.36 8.87
C VAL A 466 -20.47 -10.44 9.62
N SER A 467 -20.01 -9.82 10.70
CA SER A 467 -20.72 -8.78 11.43
C SER A 467 -20.23 -7.43 10.91
N ARG A 468 -21.13 -6.63 10.32
CA ARG A 468 -20.86 -5.24 9.92
C ARG A 468 -21.79 -4.33 10.70
N ASP A 469 -21.24 -3.53 11.62
CA ASP A 469 -22.00 -2.69 12.56
C ASP A 469 -23.17 -3.47 13.25
N GLY A 470 -22.94 -4.74 13.59
CA GLY A 470 -23.93 -5.63 14.24
C GLY A 470 -24.94 -6.31 13.31
N LYS A 471 -24.98 -6.00 12.01
CA LYS A 471 -25.78 -6.76 11.03
C LYS A 471 -24.97 -7.96 10.49
N PRO A 472 -25.44 -9.20 10.70
CA PRO A 472 -24.76 -10.38 10.19
C PRO A 472 -25.11 -10.67 8.73
N THR A 473 -24.11 -10.91 7.89
CA THR A 473 -24.27 -11.60 6.61
C THR A 473 -23.75 -13.03 6.74
N TYR A 474 -24.54 -14.00 6.31
CA TYR A 474 -24.21 -15.42 6.43
C TYR A 474 -23.54 -15.95 5.16
N TYR A 475 -22.46 -16.71 5.32
CA TYR A 475 -21.95 -17.52 4.22
C TYR A 475 -22.84 -18.76 4.03
N THR A 476 -23.28 -18.97 2.79
CA THR A 476 -24.20 -20.05 2.41
C THR A 476 -23.47 -21.07 1.53
N PRO A 477 -22.70 -22.01 2.11
CA PRO A 477 -22.04 -23.05 1.34
C PRO A 477 -23.08 -24.01 0.74
N LEU A 478 -22.82 -24.52 -0.47
CA LEU A 478 -23.65 -25.56 -1.08
C LEU A 478 -23.39 -26.92 -0.42
N SER A 479 -22.15 -27.15 0.01
CA SER A 479 -21.71 -28.37 0.68
C SER A 479 -20.74 -28.05 1.83
N PRO A 480 -20.63 -28.90 2.87
CA PRO A 480 -19.67 -28.69 3.96
C PRO A 480 -18.21 -28.57 3.47
N ARG A 481 -17.86 -29.20 2.35
CA ARG A 481 -16.51 -29.10 1.74
C ARG A 481 -16.19 -27.70 1.23
N ASP A 482 -17.21 -26.92 0.86
CA ASP A 482 -17.01 -25.55 0.36
C ASP A 482 -16.48 -24.62 1.45
N MET A 483 -16.67 -24.95 2.73
CA MET A 483 -16.07 -24.22 3.85
C MET A 483 -14.54 -24.34 3.91
N ARG A 484 -13.97 -25.37 3.27
CA ARG A 484 -12.51 -25.58 3.15
C ARG A 484 -11.94 -25.00 1.86
N ASP A 485 -12.80 -24.61 0.91
CA ASP A 485 -12.37 -24.08 -0.38
C ASP A 485 -11.95 -22.61 -0.22
N PHE A 486 -10.63 -22.41 -0.17
CA PHE A 486 -10.01 -21.10 -0.05
C PHE A 486 -10.58 -20.07 -1.03
N ARG A 487 -10.79 -20.42 -2.30
CA ARG A 487 -11.20 -19.43 -3.31
C ARG A 487 -12.64 -18.98 -3.11
N LYS A 488 -13.53 -19.92 -2.76
CA LYS A 488 -14.95 -19.60 -2.55
C LYS A 488 -15.15 -18.78 -1.29
N VAL A 489 -14.47 -19.15 -0.21
CA VAL A 489 -14.54 -18.41 1.05
C VAL A 489 -13.90 -17.04 0.87
N LEU A 490 -12.69 -16.95 0.29
CA LEU A 490 -12.03 -15.67 0.04
C LEU A 490 -12.85 -14.76 -0.86
N GLY A 491 -13.41 -15.26 -1.97
CA GLY A 491 -14.24 -14.45 -2.86
C GLY A 491 -15.49 -13.90 -2.17
N TRP A 492 -16.11 -14.69 -1.29
CA TRP A 492 -17.21 -14.20 -0.46
C TRP A 492 -16.75 -13.19 0.59
N MET A 493 -15.59 -13.39 1.22
CA MET A 493 -15.02 -12.44 2.17
C MET A 493 -14.67 -11.11 1.48
N GLN A 494 -14.05 -11.13 0.30
CA GLN A 494 -13.75 -9.94 -0.50
C GLN A 494 -15.01 -9.14 -0.87
N ALA A 495 -16.12 -9.84 -1.14
CA ALA A 495 -17.39 -9.16 -1.39
C ALA A 495 -17.97 -8.45 -0.14
N ASN A 496 -17.54 -8.82 1.08
CA ASN A 496 -18.12 -8.35 2.34
C ASN A 496 -17.13 -7.74 3.34
N TRP A 497 -15.85 -7.57 2.97
CA TRP A 497 -14.80 -7.09 3.88
C TRP A 497 -14.81 -5.57 4.11
N LEU A 498 -15.57 -4.82 3.32
CA LEU A 498 -15.71 -3.39 3.49
C LEU A 498 -16.82 -3.11 4.52
N PRO A 499 -16.62 -2.12 5.41
CA PRO A 499 -17.69 -1.64 6.26
C PRO A 499 -18.84 -1.10 5.41
N ILE A 500 -20.02 -0.93 6.02
CA ILE A 500 -21.21 -0.44 5.31
C ILE A 500 -20.97 0.95 4.69
N VAL A 501 -20.15 1.76 5.35
CA VAL A 501 -19.73 3.07 4.85
C VAL A 501 -18.20 3.18 4.97
N PRO A 502 -17.43 2.64 3.99
CA PRO A 502 -15.99 2.72 3.97
C PRO A 502 -15.51 4.13 3.61
N GLU A 503 -14.28 4.43 4.06
CA GLU A 503 -13.52 5.56 3.55
C GLU A 503 -13.03 5.26 2.13
N LEU A 504 -13.20 6.22 1.22
CA LEU A 504 -12.64 6.18 -0.12
C LEU A 504 -11.16 6.55 -0.06
N THR A 505 -10.32 5.58 -0.40
CA THR A 505 -8.87 5.71 -0.48
C THR A 505 -8.39 5.31 -1.87
N SER A 506 -7.13 5.57 -2.21
CA SER A 506 -6.59 5.20 -3.52
C SER A 506 -6.56 3.69 -3.78
N SER A 507 -6.47 2.87 -2.73
CA SER A 507 -6.38 1.41 -2.86
C SER A 507 -7.74 0.74 -3.04
N ASN A 508 -8.80 1.25 -2.41
CA ASN A 508 -10.14 0.65 -2.47
C ASN A 508 -11.12 1.37 -3.42
N ALA A 509 -10.68 2.46 -4.08
CA ALA A 509 -11.57 3.29 -4.90
C ALA A 509 -12.31 2.50 -5.99
N ARG A 510 -11.62 1.56 -6.66
CA ARG A 510 -12.24 0.73 -7.71
C ARG A 510 -13.29 -0.22 -7.13
N ASP A 511 -12.94 -0.92 -6.05
CA ASP A 511 -13.84 -1.86 -5.39
C ASP A 511 -15.13 -1.18 -4.91
N ILE A 512 -15.04 0.07 -4.46
CA ILE A 512 -16.18 0.86 -4.00
C ILE A 512 -17.02 1.38 -5.19
N MET A 513 -16.37 1.93 -6.22
CA MET A 513 -17.02 2.77 -7.24
C MET A 513 -17.47 2.04 -8.49
N ASP A 514 -16.78 0.96 -8.87
CA ASP A 514 -17.06 0.25 -10.12
C ASP A 514 -18.39 -0.53 -10.01
N HIS A 515 -19.18 -0.54 -11.09
CA HIS A 515 -20.43 -1.29 -11.22
C HIS A 515 -21.56 -0.95 -10.22
N ARG A 516 -21.40 0.12 -9.43
CA ARG A 516 -22.34 0.53 -8.39
C ARG A 516 -22.67 2.01 -8.46
N LEU A 517 -23.86 2.37 -7.99
CA LEU A 517 -24.21 3.75 -7.71
C LEU A 517 -23.70 4.08 -6.30
N VAL A 518 -22.73 4.98 -6.18
CA VAL A 518 -22.13 5.28 -4.88
C VAL A 518 -22.63 6.60 -4.34
N VAL A 519 -23.26 6.56 -3.17
CA VAL A 519 -23.52 7.74 -2.34
C VAL A 519 -22.21 8.11 -1.65
N LEU A 520 -21.52 9.11 -2.20
CA LEU A 520 -20.23 9.58 -1.72
C LEU A 520 -20.41 10.84 -0.87
N ALA A 521 -20.19 10.73 0.44
CA ALA A 521 -20.18 11.87 1.34
C ALA A 521 -18.79 12.52 1.42
N ILE A 522 -18.73 13.83 1.23
CA ILE A 522 -17.52 14.63 1.35
C ILE A 522 -17.52 15.21 2.76
N LEU A 523 -16.67 14.68 3.63
CA LEU A 523 -16.62 15.03 5.05
C LEU A 523 -15.29 15.69 5.40
N ASN A 524 -15.28 16.57 6.41
CA ASN A 524 -14.05 17.21 6.87
C ASN A 524 -13.68 16.73 8.29
N ARG A 525 -12.50 16.11 8.43
CA ARG A 525 -11.98 15.63 9.73
C ARG A 525 -11.62 16.75 10.71
N GLU A 526 -11.37 17.96 10.23
CA GLU A 526 -11.03 19.12 11.07
C GLU A 526 -12.21 19.51 11.98
N ARG A 527 -13.44 19.35 11.50
CA ARG A 527 -14.68 19.59 12.27
C ARG A 527 -15.19 18.28 12.88
N LYS A 528 -14.58 17.88 14.00
CA LYS A 528 -14.83 16.58 14.63
C LYS A 528 -16.30 16.31 14.98
N GLU A 529 -17.04 17.32 15.44
CA GLU A 529 -18.45 17.16 15.84
C GLU A 529 -19.35 16.89 14.61
N ASP A 530 -19.25 17.75 13.59
CA ASP A 530 -19.97 17.58 12.32
C ASP A 530 -19.63 16.24 11.68
N PHE A 531 -18.34 15.88 11.64
CA PHE A 531 -17.86 14.62 11.08
C PHE A 531 -18.51 13.39 11.72
N VAL A 532 -18.58 13.35 13.06
CA VAL A 532 -19.17 12.22 13.79
C VAL A 532 -20.69 12.13 13.54
N ILE A 533 -21.37 13.28 13.51
CA ILE A 533 -22.81 13.35 13.24
C ILE A 533 -23.10 12.90 11.80
N ALA A 534 -22.40 13.46 10.82
CA ALA A 534 -22.56 13.13 9.41
C ALA A 534 -22.27 11.65 9.11
N ARG A 535 -21.20 11.10 9.71
CA ARG A 535 -20.89 9.66 9.59
C ARG A 535 -22.00 8.78 10.18
N ARG A 536 -22.58 9.17 11.33
CA ARG A 536 -23.71 8.43 11.93
C ARG A 536 -24.97 8.51 11.07
N GLU A 537 -25.31 9.70 10.58
CA GLU A 537 -26.46 9.92 9.70
C GLU A 537 -26.32 9.13 8.39
N LEU A 538 -25.13 9.15 7.78
CA LEU A 538 -24.81 8.37 6.58
C LEU A 538 -24.93 6.86 6.81
N LYS A 539 -24.39 6.34 7.92
CA LYS A 539 -24.56 4.94 8.32
C LYS A 539 -26.04 4.58 8.50
N SER A 540 -26.82 5.44 9.16
CA SER A 540 -28.26 5.22 9.34
C SER A 540 -29.02 5.20 8.01
N ALA A 541 -28.66 6.08 7.07
CA ALA A 541 -29.25 6.14 5.75
C ALA A 541 -28.94 4.88 4.94
N ALA A 542 -27.69 4.42 5.00
CA ALA A 542 -27.24 3.19 4.35
C ALA A 542 -27.99 1.97 4.87
N LEU A 543 -28.10 1.83 6.20
CA LEU A 543 -28.81 0.73 6.82
C LEU A 543 -30.30 0.70 6.46
N GLU A 544 -30.97 1.85 6.49
CA GLU A 544 -32.39 1.96 6.11
C GLU A 544 -32.60 1.67 4.61
N TRP A 545 -31.67 2.13 3.76
CA TRP A 545 -31.71 1.82 2.33
C TRP A 545 -31.56 0.32 2.07
N ILE A 546 -30.57 -0.32 2.68
CA ILE A 546 -30.36 -1.78 2.59
C ILE A 546 -31.62 -2.53 3.04
N ASP A 547 -32.26 -2.11 4.14
CA ASP A 547 -33.49 -2.75 4.60
C ASP A 547 -34.66 -2.57 3.62
N LYS A 548 -34.80 -1.38 3.02
CA LYS A 548 -35.79 -1.13 1.97
C LYS A 548 -35.54 -1.97 0.73
N GLU A 549 -34.30 -2.12 0.30
CA GLU A 549 -33.95 -2.99 -0.83
C GLU A 549 -34.23 -4.45 -0.54
N ILE A 550 -33.88 -4.94 0.64
CA ILE A 550 -34.17 -6.32 1.06
C ILE A 550 -35.69 -6.56 1.08
N GLN A 551 -36.47 -5.65 1.65
CA GLN A 551 -37.93 -5.75 1.68
C GLN A 551 -38.53 -5.71 0.28
N ALA A 552 -38.08 -4.80 -0.57
CA ALA A 552 -38.53 -4.71 -1.96
C ALA A 552 -38.20 -5.98 -2.75
N PHE A 553 -37.01 -6.54 -2.56
CA PHE A 553 -36.58 -7.80 -3.18
C PHE A 553 -37.43 -8.99 -2.69
N GLN A 554 -37.75 -9.04 -1.40
CA GLN A 554 -38.61 -10.09 -0.84
C GLN A 554 -40.04 -9.99 -1.37
N LEU A 555 -40.59 -8.77 -1.44
CA LEU A 555 -41.93 -8.50 -1.97
C LEU A 555 -42.02 -8.89 -3.44
N GLU A 556 -41.07 -8.45 -4.27
CA GLU A 556 -41.02 -8.79 -5.70
C GLU A 556 -40.89 -10.30 -5.92
N ARG A 557 -40.05 -10.96 -5.12
CA ARG A 557 -39.93 -12.42 -5.15
C ARG A 557 -41.24 -13.10 -4.73
N GLN A 558 -42.00 -12.52 -3.81
CA GLN A 558 -43.31 -13.01 -3.42
C GLN A 558 -44.33 -12.81 -4.54
N GLU A 559 -44.40 -11.62 -5.14
CA GLU A 559 -45.26 -11.32 -6.29
C GLU A 559 -45.02 -12.27 -7.47
N LEU A 560 -43.76 -12.62 -7.75
CA LEU A 560 -43.43 -13.58 -8.81
C LEU A 560 -43.84 -15.02 -8.46
N ARG A 561 -43.83 -15.40 -7.18
CA ARG A 561 -44.39 -16.69 -6.73
C ARG A 561 -45.90 -16.71 -6.85
N ASP A 562 -46.56 -15.63 -6.43
CA ASP A 562 -48.01 -15.50 -6.47
C ASP A 562 -48.50 -15.48 -7.92
N ALA A 563 -47.79 -14.78 -8.82
CA ALA A 563 -48.06 -14.80 -10.25
C ALA A 563 -47.82 -16.17 -10.90
N LYS A 564 -46.81 -16.93 -10.44
CA LYS A 564 -46.61 -18.32 -10.88
C LYS A 564 -47.75 -19.21 -10.38
N GLN A 565 -48.17 -19.05 -9.14
CA GLN A 565 -49.24 -19.82 -8.51
C GLN A 565 -50.59 -19.55 -9.20
N LEU A 566 -50.91 -18.29 -9.48
CA LEU A 566 -52.11 -17.89 -10.21
C LEU A 566 -52.19 -18.55 -11.60
N ARG A 567 -51.06 -18.66 -12.31
CA ARG A 567 -51.02 -19.37 -13.61
C ARG A 567 -51.24 -20.88 -13.49
N ILE A 568 -50.81 -21.49 -12.37
CA ILE A 568 -51.05 -22.90 -12.10
C ILE A 568 -52.55 -23.10 -11.85
N GLU A 569 -53.14 -22.27 -11.00
CA GLU A 569 -54.57 -22.30 -10.67
C GLU A 569 -55.44 -22.07 -11.92
N GLU A 570 -55.12 -21.05 -12.73
CA GLU A 570 -55.82 -20.78 -14.00
C GLU A 570 -55.73 -21.96 -14.99
N ALA A 571 -54.59 -22.66 -15.03
CA ALA A 571 -54.41 -23.84 -15.89
C ALA A 571 -55.15 -25.08 -15.35
N GLU A 572 -55.19 -25.25 -14.02
CA GLU A 572 -55.95 -26.30 -13.33
C GLU A 572 -57.46 -26.12 -13.53
N ASP A 573 -57.97 -24.90 -13.36
CA ASP A 573 -59.38 -24.53 -13.60
C ASP A 573 -59.81 -24.79 -15.04
N ARG A 574 -58.89 -24.57 -16.00
CA ARG A 574 -59.12 -24.86 -17.43
C ARG A 574 -58.87 -26.31 -17.83
N ASN A 575 -58.43 -27.17 -16.89
CA ASN A 575 -57.98 -28.54 -17.16
C ASN A 575 -56.91 -28.64 -18.27
N ASP A 576 -56.07 -27.60 -18.43
CA ASP A 576 -55.00 -27.57 -19.44
C ASP A 576 -53.70 -28.19 -18.90
N GLN A 577 -53.50 -29.48 -19.22
CA GLN A 577 -52.30 -30.23 -18.84
C GLN A 577 -51.00 -29.72 -19.48
N ARG A 578 -51.07 -28.96 -20.58
CA ARG A 578 -49.89 -28.34 -21.20
C ARG A 578 -49.55 -27.05 -20.47
N GLY A 579 -50.54 -26.20 -20.22
CA GLY A 579 -50.42 -24.97 -19.44
C GLY A 579 -49.86 -25.23 -18.04
N LEU A 580 -50.36 -26.26 -17.35
CA LEU A 580 -49.91 -26.65 -16.01
C LEU A 580 -48.42 -27.05 -15.99
N ARG A 581 -47.96 -27.82 -16.99
CA ARG A 581 -46.55 -28.21 -17.10
C ARG A 581 -45.66 -27.01 -17.38
N ALA A 582 -46.08 -26.13 -18.29
CA ALA A 582 -45.36 -24.89 -18.59
C ALA A 582 -45.26 -23.99 -17.35
N ALA A 583 -46.37 -23.76 -16.64
CA ALA A 583 -46.42 -22.94 -15.44
C ALA A 583 -45.52 -23.50 -14.32
N LYS A 584 -45.52 -24.83 -14.10
CA LYS A 584 -44.65 -25.47 -13.10
C LYS A 584 -43.16 -25.35 -13.45
N GLN A 585 -42.81 -25.36 -14.74
CA GLN A 585 -41.43 -25.24 -15.23
C GLN A 585 -40.84 -23.82 -15.16
N ILE A 586 -41.66 -22.78 -14.99
CA ILE A 586 -41.17 -21.40 -14.83
C ILE A 586 -40.23 -21.34 -13.62
N ARG A 587 -38.97 -20.97 -13.85
CA ARG A 587 -38.00 -20.67 -12.79
C ARG A 587 -38.14 -19.19 -12.40
N ILE A 588 -38.09 -18.93 -11.10
CA ILE A 588 -38.16 -17.58 -10.55
C ILE A 588 -36.72 -17.17 -10.30
N ASP A 589 -36.11 -16.53 -11.30
CA ASP A 589 -34.73 -16.06 -11.25
C ASP A 589 -34.72 -14.55 -11.04
N MET A 590 -34.12 -14.10 -9.94
CA MET A 590 -34.10 -12.66 -9.56
C MET A 590 -32.93 -11.91 -10.18
N ASN A 591 -32.02 -12.64 -10.85
CA ASN A 591 -30.77 -12.09 -11.37
C ASN A 591 -30.94 -11.40 -12.73
N GLU A 592 -32.11 -11.52 -13.36
CA GLU A 592 -32.41 -10.94 -14.68
C GLU A 592 -32.93 -9.49 -14.60
N ILE A 593 -33.05 -8.94 -13.40
CA ILE A 593 -33.51 -7.57 -13.17
C ILE A 593 -32.27 -6.68 -13.06
N ASP A 594 -31.98 -5.92 -14.11
CA ASP A 594 -30.88 -4.96 -14.16
C ASP A 594 -31.09 -3.80 -13.16
N ARG A 595 -30.78 -4.03 -11.88
CA ARG A 595 -30.68 -2.98 -10.86
C ARG A 595 -29.22 -2.75 -10.52
N LYS A 596 -28.76 -1.51 -10.68
CA LYS A 596 -27.45 -1.12 -10.13
C LYS A 596 -27.54 -1.13 -8.61
N GLU A 597 -26.64 -1.87 -7.97
CA GLU A 597 -26.50 -1.85 -6.52
C GLU A 597 -26.08 -0.45 -6.05
N VAL A 598 -26.60 -0.04 -4.89
CA VAL A 598 -26.21 1.23 -4.27
C VAL A 598 -25.19 0.98 -3.17
N GLY A 599 -24.01 1.58 -3.31
CA GLY A 599 -22.98 1.64 -2.28
C GLY A 599 -23.02 2.98 -1.53
N PHE A 600 -22.53 2.98 -0.30
CA PHE A 600 -22.31 4.19 0.48
C PHE A 600 -20.83 4.28 0.79
N ALA A 601 -20.24 5.47 0.71
CA ALA A 601 -18.85 5.71 1.08
C ALA A 601 -18.67 7.16 1.52
N TRP A 602 -17.56 7.45 2.19
CA TRP A 602 -17.18 8.81 2.51
C TRP A 602 -15.74 9.10 2.08
N VAL A 603 -15.43 10.36 1.78
CA VAL A 603 -14.10 10.80 1.36
C VAL A 603 -13.69 12.00 2.19
N ASP A 604 -12.41 12.06 2.55
CA ASP A 604 -11.84 13.23 3.21
C ASP A 604 -11.77 14.40 2.23
N GLY A 605 -12.61 15.41 2.47
CA GLY A 605 -12.71 16.60 1.63
C GLY A 605 -11.41 17.39 1.57
N VAL A 606 -10.68 17.53 2.69
CA VAL A 606 -9.46 18.33 2.76
C VAL A 606 -8.32 17.62 2.04
N PHE A 607 -8.16 16.31 2.29
CA PHE A 607 -7.11 15.53 1.63
C PHE A 607 -7.33 15.43 0.12
N TRP A 608 -8.58 15.31 -0.33
CA TRP A 608 -8.94 15.12 -1.75
C TRP A 608 -9.47 16.37 -2.47
N GLU A 609 -9.25 17.58 -1.93
CA GLU A 609 -9.83 18.84 -2.45
C GLU A 609 -9.61 19.02 -3.96
N ARG A 610 -8.37 18.83 -4.43
CA ARG A 610 -8.04 19.00 -5.86
C ARG A 610 -8.80 18.04 -6.75
N TRP A 611 -8.97 16.79 -6.31
CA TRP A 611 -9.70 15.77 -7.07
C TRP A 611 -11.20 16.07 -7.08
N LEU A 612 -11.78 16.49 -5.94
CA LEU A 612 -13.19 16.88 -5.84
C LEU A 612 -13.52 18.09 -6.72
N LYS A 613 -12.67 19.11 -6.71
CA LYS A 613 -12.82 20.30 -7.55
C LYS A 613 -12.73 19.97 -9.04
N THR A 614 -11.82 19.09 -9.43
CA THR A 614 -11.63 18.72 -10.85
C THR A 614 -12.67 17.74 -11.37
N THR A 615 -13.16 16.83 -10.52
CA THR A 615 -14.09 15.75 -10.93
C THR A 615 -15.55 16.14 -10.78
N PHE A 616 -15.91 16.82 -9.68
CA PHE A 616 -17.29 17.16 -9.36
C PHE A 616 -17.55 18.68 -9.36
N GLY A 617 -16.50 19.52 -9.48
CA GLY A 617 -16.66 20.97 -9.37
C GLY A 617 -17.07 21.44 -7.98
N ILE A 618 -16.78 20.64 -6.94
CA ILE A 618 -17.17 20.93 -5.56
C ILE A 618 -15.97 21.49 -4.79
N ASP A 619 -16.16 22.66 -4.19
CA ASP A 619 -15.21 23.24 -3.25
C ASP A 619 -15.56 22.86 -1.81
N VAL A 620 -14.56 22.45 -1.03
CA VAL A 620 -14.68 21.92 0.35
C VAL A 620 -15.14 23.02 1.33
N LYS A 621 -14.91 24.29 0.97
CA LYS A 621 -15.30 25.45 1.78
C LYS A 621 -16.81 25.59 1.95
N ASP A 622 -17.60 25.04 1.04
CA ASP A 622 -19.05 25.16 1.04
C ASP A 622 -19.74 24.24 2.07
N GLY A 623 -18.97 23.55 2.90
CA GLY A 623 -19.47 22.61 3.90
C GLY A 623 -19.53 21.17 3.40
N GLU A 624 -20.09 20.30 4.24
CA GLU A 624 -20.21 18.88 3.91
C GLU A 624 -21.33 18.65 2.89
N LYS A 625 -21.03 17.87 1.87
CA LYS A 625 -21.93 17.62 0.74
C LYS A 625 -21.92 16.13 0.41
N VAL A 626 -22.97 15.67 -0.24
CA VAL A 626 -23.10 14.31 -0.74
C VAL A 626 -23.26 14.35 -2.25
N VAL A 627 -22.60 13.43 -2.93
CA VAL A 627 -22.72 13.22 -4.36
C VAL A 627 -23.10 11.78 -4.60
N ILE A 628 -24.14 11.55 -5.41
CA ILE A 628 -24.43 10.21 -5.92
C ILE A 628 -23.64 10.05 -7.21
N ASN A 629 -22.72 9.10 -7.28
CA ASN A 629 -21.83 8.89 -8.41
C ASN A 629 -22.13 7.59 -9.14
N ASP A 630 -22.14 7.65 -10.46
CA ASP A 630 -22.16 6.47 -11.34
C ASP A 630 -20.88 6.50 -12.18
N GLU A 631 -19.91 5.66 -11.79
CA GLU A 631 -18.60 5.64 -12.43
C GLU A 631 -18.66 5.08 -13.84
N ASP A 632 -19.43 4.00 -14.04
CA ASP A 632 -19.55 3.35 -15.35
C ASP A 632 -20.07 4.31 -16.42
N ASN A 633 -20.98 5.23 -16.05
CA ASN A 633 -21.60 6.18 -16.96
C ASN A 633 -21.01 7.59 -16.89
N GLN A 634 -19.95 7.79 -16.08
CA GLN A 634 -19.28 9.08 -15.87
C GLN A 634 -20.27 10.22 -15.54
N ARG A 635 -21.28 9.91 -14.71
CA ARG A 635 -22.36 10.84 -14.33
C ARG A 635 -22.50 10.90 -12.82
N TYR A 636 -23.01 12.03 -12.32
CA TYR A 636 -23.23 12.24 -10.89
C TYR A 636 -24.43 13.16 -10.61
N TRP A 637 -24.93 13.12 -9.39
CA TRP A 637 -26.00 13.98 -8.87
C TRP A 637 -25.56 14.61 -7.56
N ASP A 638 -25.63 15.93 -7.48
CA ASP A 638 -25.26 16.73 -6.31
C ASP A 638 -26.42 17.56 -5.75
N LEU A 639 -27.57 17.54 -6.45
CA LEU A 639 -28.78 18.28 -6.09
C LEU A 639 -29.95 17.34 -5.79
N THR A 640 -30.75 17.77 -4.83
CA THR A 640 -32.06 17.18 -4.51
C THR A 640 -33.10 17.51 -5.59
N SER A 641 -34.28 16.90 -5.54
CA SER A 641 -35.37 17.25 -6.48
C SER A 641 -35.87 18.69 -6.35
N THR A 642 -35.60 19.35 -5.23
CA THR A 642 -35.94 20.76 -5.02
C THR A 642 -34.85 21.71 -5.52
N GLY A 643 -33.71 21.18 -5.98
CA GLY A 643 -32.56 21.98 -6.44
C GLY A 643 -31.59 22.40 -5.33
N ASN A 644 -31.79 21.96 -4.08
CA ASN A 644 -30.85 22.20 -3.00
C ASN A 644 -29.70 21.16 -3.03
N PRO A 645 -28.47 21.50 -2.62
CA PRO A 645 -27.39 20.53 -2.46
C PRO A 645 -27.77 19.38 -1.54
N ILE A 646 -27.31 18.17 -1.87
CA ILE A 646 -27.51 17.00 -1.00
C ILE A 646 -26.54 17.12 0.18
N VAL A 647 -27.08 17.11 1.39
CA VAL A 647 -26.31 17.17 2.65
C VAL A 647 -26.18 15.77 3.25
N PRO A 648 -25.17 15.50 4.09
CA PRO A 648 -24.97 14.20 4.74
C PRO A 648 -25.98 13.98 5.89
N SER A 649 -27.27 14.06 5.58
CA SER A 649 -28.37 13.76 6.48
C SER A 649 -29.20 12.61 5.93
N ARG A 650 -29.73 11.76 6.83
CA ARG A 650 -30.55 10.61 6.45
C ARG A 650 -31.72 10.99 5.54
N VAL A 651 -32.39 12.09 5.86
CA VAL A 651 -33.58 12.55 5.13
C VAL A 651 -33.22 13.01 3.73
N SER A 652 -32.17 13.83 3.59
CA SER A 652 -31.75 14.36 2.27
C SER A 652 -31.34 13.24 1.32
N ILE A 653 -30.59 12.25 1.82
CA ILE A 653 -30.14 11.10 1.03
C ILE A 653 -31.33 10.21 0.64
N LEU A 654 -32.18 9.83 1.58
CA LEU A 654 -33.28 8.90 1.30
C LEU A 654 -34.43 9.51 0.49
N GLU A 655 -34.56 10.83 0.46
CA GLU A 655 -35.51 11.52 -0.42
C GLU A 655 -35.03 11.54 -1.88
N THR A 656 -33.71 11.60 -2.09
CA THR A 656 -33.09 11.74 -3.42
C THR A 656 -32.76 10.42 -4.07
N LEU A 657 -32.26 9.45 -3.31
CA LEU A 657 -31.79 8.17 -3.81
C LEU A 657 -32.85 7.38 -4.61
N PRO A 658 -34.12 7.22 -4.17
CA PRO A 658 -35.14 6.54 -4.96
C PRO A 658 -35.43 7.22 -6.31
N LYS A 659 -35.23 8.54 -6.39
CA LYS A 659 -35.47 9.34 -7.60
C LYS A 659 -34.32 9.17 -8.61
N VAL A 660 -33.11 8.88 -8.12
CA VAL A 660 -31.93 8.60 -8.94
C VAL A 660 -31.88 7.16 -9.43
N VAL A 661 -32.27 6.19 -8.59
CA VAL A 661 -32.26 4.75 -8.93
C VAL A 661 -33.38 4.37 -9.90
N ALA A 662 -34.44 5.18 -10.00
CA ALA A 662 -35.52 4.95 -10.97
C ALA A 662 -34.99 4.86 -12.41
N SER A 663 -35.55 3.95 -13.21
CA SER A 663 -35.25 3.81 -14.65
C SER A 663 -36.46 4.29 -15.47
N PRO A 664 -36.42 5.48 -16.11
CA PRO A 664 -35.34 6.48 -16.14
C PRO A 664 -35.25 7.34 -14.86
N PRO A 665 -34.07 7.94 -14.56
CA PRO A 665 -33.87 8.75 -13.37
C PRO A 665 -34.74 10.01 -13.43
N LYS A 666 -35.41 10.33 -12.32
CA LYS A 666 -36.30 11.50 -12.22
C LYS A 666 -35.53 12.82 -12.09
N ILE A 667 -34.27 12.75 -11.64
CA ILE A 667 -33.37 13.90 -11.50
C ILE A 667 -32.34 13.84 -12.63
N SER A 668 -32.14 14.96 -13.33
CA SER A 668 -31.16 15.05 -14.41
C SER A 668 -29.72 14.89 -13.88
N PRO A 669 -28.90 13.99 -14.46
CA PRO A 669 -27.51 13.85 -14.08
C PRO A 669 -26.64 15.01 -14.60
N LYS A 670 -25.54 15.27 -13.89
CA LYS A 670 -24.38 16.01 -14.41
C LYS A 670 -23.35 15.01 -14.95
N HIS A 671 -22.57 15.43 -15.93
CA HIS A 671 -21.48 14.63 -16.48
C HIS A 671 -20.14 15.12 -15.95
N LYS A 672 -19.22 14.19 -15.67
CA LYS A 672 -17.84 14.52 -15.27
C LYS A 672 -17.03 15.15 -16.40
N ASN A 673 -17.27 14.65 -17.62
CA ASN A 673 -16.53 15.07 -18.80
C ASN A 673 -17.27 16.17 -19.56
N SER A 674 -16.51 17.07 -20.17
CA SER A 674 -17.04 18.02 -21.15
C SER A 674 -17.70 17.30 -22.33
N PHE A 675 -18.58 18.00 -23.06
CA PHE A 675 -19.35 17.46 -24.19
C PHE A 675 -18.51 16.64 -25.18
N PHE A 676 -17.34 17.14 -25.60
CA PHE A 676 -16.44 16.42 -26.49
C PHE A 676 -15.82 15.16 -25.85
N GLY A 677 -15.47 15.23 -24.57
CA GLY A 677 -14.98 14.08 -23.81
C GLY A 677 -16.04 13.00 -23.68
N HIS A 678 -17.29 13.40 -23.42
CA HIS A 678 -18.44 12.48 -23.41
C HIS A 678 -18.65 11.81 -24.77
N LEU A 679 -18.58 12.56 -25.88
CA LEU A 679 -18.72 12.00 -27.23
C LEU A 679 -17.65 10.94 -27.52
N ILE A 680 -16.38 11.23 -27.22
CA ILE A 680 -15.27 10.29 -27.40
C ILE A 680 -15.47 9.04 -26.52
N TRP A 681 -15.85 9.25 -25.26
CA TRP A 681 -16.11 8.15 -24.34
C TRP A 681 -17.28 7.26 -24.80
N THR A 682 -18.35 7.86 -25.30
CA THR A 682 -19.53 7.14 -25.85
C THR A 682 -19.16 6.35 -27.09
N LEU A 683 -18.33 6.92 -27.98
CA LEU A 683 -17.83 6.21 -29.16
C LEU A 683 -16.91 5.04 -28.76
N ARG A 684 -16.03 5.23 -27.79
CA ARG A 684 -15.11 4.18 -27.30
C ARG A 684 -15.87 3.04 -26.62
N SER A 685 -16.78 3.37 -25.70
CA SER A 685 -17.61 2.37 -25.00
C SER A 685 -18.52 1.62 -25.95
N GLY A 686 -19.15 2.35 -26.89
CA GLY A 686 -19.95 1.74 -27.93
C GLY A 686 -19.14 0.83 -28.87
N MET A 687 -17.90 1.21 -29.23
CA MET A 687 -17.01 0.32 -30.01
C MET A 687 -16.64 -0.95 -29.26
N SER A 688 -16.46 -0.88 -27.94
CA SER A 688 -16.19 -2.07 -27.12
C SER A 688 -17.44 -2.96 -26.96
N ALA A 689 -18.63 -2.40 -26.86
CA ALA A 689 -19.86 -3.17 -26.66
C ALA A 689 -20.45 -3.71 -27.99
N HIS A 690 -20.56 -2.85 -29.01
CA HIS A 690 -21.19 -3.14 -30.29
C HIS A 690 -20.42 -2.50 -31.46
N PRO A 691 -19.26 -3.05 -31.85
CA PRO A 691 -18.34 -2.42 -32.81
C PRO A 691 -18.99 -2.12 -34.16
N LEU A 692 -19.84 -3.02 -34.67
CA LEU A 692 -20.48 -2.89 -35.97
C LEU A 692 -21.58 -1.82 -35.99
N ILE A 693 -22.39 -1.75 -34.94
CA ILE A 693 -23.49 -0.77 -34.84
C ILE A 693 -22.91 0.64 -34.70
N THR A 694 -21.89 0.80 -33.86
CA THR A 694 -21.23 2.10 -33.69
C THR A 694 -20.53 2.57 -34.96
N LEU A 695 -19.86 1.67 -35.68
CA LEU A 695 -19.23 2.01 -36.95
C LEU A 695 -20.28 2.46 -37.97
N GLY A 696 -21.42 1.76 -38.06
CA GLY A 696 -22.54 2.13 -38.92
C GLY A 696 -23.12 3.51 -38.60
N LEU A 697 -23.30 3.83 -37.32
CA LEU A 697 -23.80 5.16 -36.88
C LEU A 697 -22.81 6.29 -37.20
N VAL A 698 -21.51 6.06 -36.99
CA VAL A 698 -20.46 7.05 -37.33
C VAL A 698 -20.41 7.30 -38.84
N ILE A 699 -20.43 6.23 -39.64
CA ILE A 699 -20.47 6.35 -41.11
C ILE A 699 -21.75 7.07 -41.55
N GLY A 700 -22.90 6.71 -40.98
CA GLY A 700 -24.18 7.37 -41.25
C GLY A 700 -24.16 8.88 -40.94
N LEU A 701 -23.58 9.26 -39.80
CA LEU A 701 -23.39 10.68 -39.43
C LEU A 701 -22.46 11.41 -40.39
N LEU A 702 -21.35 10.80 -40.79
CA LEU A 702 -20.40 11.40 -41.74
C LEU A 702 -21.02 11.58 -43.13
N VAL A 703 -21.78 10.59 -43.62
CA VAL A 703 -22.51 10.66 -44.88
C VAL A 703 -23.61 11.73 -44.81
N GLY A 704 -24.39 11.76 -43.72
CA GLY A 704 -25.41 12.78 -43.49
C GLY A 704 -24.84 14.20 -43.43
N ALA A 705 -23.73 14.40 -42.73
CA ALA A 705 -23.02 15.68 -42.66
C ALA A 705 -22.46 16.11 -44.03
N SER A 706 -21.93 15.16 -44.82
CA SER A 706 -21.47 15.43 -46.19
C SER A 706 -22.60 15.89 -47.10
N ILE A 707 -23.76 15.25 -47.03
CA ILE A 707 -24.95 15.61 -47.81
C ILE A 707 -25.49 16.98 -47.37
N TRP A 708 -25.55 17.24 -46.06
CA TRP A 708 -26.03 18.52 -45.51
C TRP A 708 -25.08 19.68 -45.82
N GLY A 709 -23.76 19.49 -45.68
CA GLY A 709 -22.74 20.48 -46.04
C GLY A 709 -22.77 20.80 -47.54
N ARG A 710 -22.95 19.80 -48.40
CA ARG A 710 -23.19 20.02 -49.85
C ARG A 710 -24.48 20.79 -50.13
N GLY A 711 -25.52 20.60 -49.32
CA GLY A 711 -26.77 21.35 -49.39
C GLY A 711 -26.65 22.82 -48.96
N LEU A 712 -25.87 23.10 -47.92
CA LEU A 712 -25.57 24.45 -47.44
C LEU A 712 -24.71 25.25 -48.43
N ILE A 713 -23.71 24.62 -49.06
CA ILE A 713 -22.91 25.27 -50.10
C ILE A 713 -23.76 25.58 -51.35
N ARG A 714 -24.74 24.73 -51.67
CA ARG A 714 -25.71 25.00 -52.76
C ARG A 714 -26.71 26.11 -52.41
N ARG A 715 -27.13 26.24 -51.13
CA ARG A 715 -28.03 27.31 -50.67
C ARG A 715 -27.32 28.65 -50.40
N GLY A 716 -26.06 28.64 -49.98
CA GLY A 716 -25.22 29.83 -49.83
C GLY A 716 -24.87 30.50 -51.16
N LYS A 717 -24.98 29.77 -52.28
CA LYS A 717 -24.91 30.33 -53.64
C LYS A 717 -26.22 30.98 -54.12
N ALA A 718 -27.32 30.86 -53.35
CA ALA A 718 -28.65 31.36 -53.73
C ALA A 718 -29.10 32.61 -52.95
N PHE A 719 -28.37 33.06 -51.93
CA PHE A 719 -28.64 34.30 -51.19
C PHE A 719 -27.36 35.12 -51.04
N GLY A 720 -27.16 36.08 -51.95
CA GLY A 720 -26.01 36.98 -51.93
C GLY A 720 -25.74 37.73 -53.23
N ASN A 721 -26.78 38.14 -53.97
CA ASN A 721 -26.67 39.19 -54.98
C ASN A 721 -27.72 40.28 -54.69
N THR A 722 -27.50 41.04 -53.62
CA THR A 722 -28.05 42.40 -53.45
C THR A 722 -27.17 43.17 -52.44
N GLY A 723 -26.43 44.15 -52.96
CA GLY A 723 -26.15 45.44 -52.33
C GLY A 723 -25.42 45.51 -50.97
N SER A 724 -24.13 45.87 -51.05
CA SER A 724 -23.47 46.93 -50.26
C SER A 724 -23.55 46.89 -48.73
N PHE A 725 -22.41 46.72 -48.05
CA PHE A 725 -21.78 47.80 -47.28
C PHE A 725 -20.37 47.39 -46.78
N PHE A 726 -19.43 48.33 -46.92
CA PHE A 726 -18.05 48.40 -46.40
C PHE A 726 -16.93 47.65 -47.15
N THR A 727 -16.31 48.43 -48.03
CA THR A 727 -14.94 48.33 -48.53
C THR A 727 -13.90 48.42 -47.43
N VAL A 728 -12.87 47.57 -47.47
CA VAL A 728 -11.51 47.94 -47.03
C VAL A 728 -10.58 47.57 -48.17
N GLY A 729 -10.00 48.61 -48.75
CA GLY A 729 -8.96 48.49 -49.77
C GLY A 729 -7.58 48.34 -49.14
N ASN A 730 -6.70 47.86 -50.02
CA ASN A 730 -5.26 48.02 -50.08
C ASN A 730 -4.30 47.13 -49.28
N GLU A 731 -3.36 46.63 -50.09
CA GLU A 731 -1.94 46.35 -49.86
C GLU A 731 -1.59 45.13 -49.02
N LYS A 732 -1.20 44.02 -49.66
CA LYS A 732 0.16 43.71 -50.16
C LYS A 732 1.21 43.84 -49.06
N ASP A 733 1.63 42.68 -48.55
CA ASP A 733 3.01 42.18 -48.42
C ASP A 733 2.86 40.78 -47.77
N GLY A 734 3.29 39.65 -48.32
CA GLY A 734 4.56 39.38 -48.96
C GLY A 734 5.35 38.42 -48.05
N LEU A 735 5.06 37.12 -48.05
CA LEU A 735 5.97 36.13 -47.44
C LEU A 735 5.85 34.73 -48.05
N LEU A 736 5.81 34.60 -49.38
CA LEU A 736 6.27 33.39 -50.09
C LEU A 736 6.70 33.80 -51.50
N GLY A 737 7.92 34.36 -51.62
CA GLY A 737 8.65 34.29 -52.89
C GLY A 737 9.01 32.82 -53.15
N GLY A 738 8.83 32.24 -54.33
CA GLY A 738 8.87 32.83 -55.66
C GLY A 738 10.12 32.29 -56.35
N ALA A 739 9.95 31.28 -57.20
CA ALA A 739 10.71 31.12 -58.45
C ALA A 739 10.12 29.96 -59.26
N ALA A 740 9.66 30.33 -60.44
CA ALA A 740 9.06 29.48 -61.45
C ALA A 740 10.12 28.77 -62.33
N THR A 741 9.72 27.66 -62.93
CA THR A 741 9.96 27.21 -64.32
C THR A 741 8.99 26.03 -64.50
N GLY A 742 8.20 25.81 -65.54
CA GLY A 742 7.95 26.32 -66.89
C GLY A 742 7.19 25.14 -67.54
N GLY A 743 5.95 25.25 -68.00
CA GLY A 743 5.53 25.84 -69.26
C GLY A 743 4.50 24.90 -69.92
N LYS A 744 3.43 25.50 -70.48
CA LYS A 744 2.55 25.16 -71.63
C LYS A 744 2.24 23.67 -71.93
N VAL A 745 1.07 23.27 -72.43
CA VAL A 745 0.43 23.69 -73.70
C VAL A 745 -1.07 23.36 -73.66
N ASP A 746 -1.85 24.33 -74.17
CA ASP A 746 -3.23 24.36 -74.72
C ASP A 746 -4.45 23.81 -73.97
#